data_AF-A0AAV5LBA1-F1
#
_entry.id   AF-A0AAV5LBA1-F1
#
_cell.length_a   1.000
_cell.length_b   1.000
_cell.length_c   1.000
_cell.angle_alpha   90.00
_cell.angle_beta   90.00
_cell.angle_gamma   90.00
#
_symmetry.space_group_name_H-M   'P 1'
#
loop_
_entity.id
_entity.type
_entity.pdbx_description
1 polymer ?
#
loop_
_entity_poly.entity_id
_entity_poly.type
_entity_poly.pdbx_seq_one_letter_code
_entity_poly.pdbx_strand_id
1 'polypeptide(L)'
;MGDDNNVLNTDDYSLLKDFKVEIEAEEGRFCLCFWVYLLDSTAFPTTLITQVDSEINGSAPFLVLNEKKKMTMLPLTFSHKEASDPANTNLWTEVPEVSTENEFPLGQWMHVGCEVSTDSIRLHIDGEVKGEQHLPALLDKETKSNGLRKITILSVTDDNNGVQGYIHNVKVLPSTLSIKDHYAKDPPLQLSINNSSASEIEEESDGVWSIVGGKASCRRIFSLDVVLLNALGQPVDKEAEVVASLVYANDGSPVEKTNDEEAPLLASYDGIEFASYDRPSKLVQGRASFKLKISQLSSKCENRLFCVKFEITKIEGYHFLQAFSHTIRCISRSRNTRTSTIIWKKTSAVHPLNGSQSNGLDDALLELQHTTVHEAKLSPSSKRVRLGGAKMLRMNQPDEECNSSAWTANQVVNGFGSSLDGRPGNFEEAGNSSDSESTEPRQPTLKGVSSGNSVSDLTIFRYCLGGLTERSLLLKEIATTASDEEILEFADKVSLYSGCCHHRHQIKVSKRLIDEGIKAWNLMSQNNHQVQWESVVFEIEEQFMRIACCTTRSLSQQDFEVLRKIAGCRDNLAQENFEKMWCWLYPVAFTLSRDWINRVWKSTSLKWIEGFITKEEAELSLQGPRGLQAPGTFVLRFPISRSWPHPDAGSLIVTYVGRDFALHHRLLSLDYVYSLDKRRMSKVTLQEMLLSEPELSKLGRVVRSH
;
A
#
# COMPACT_ATOMS: atom_id res chain seq x y z
N MET A 1 23.53 29.85 14.40
CA MET A 1 22.80 30.07 13.14
C MET A 1 22.47 28.68 12.64
N GLY A 2 21.22 28.24 12.82
CA GLY A 2 20.79 26.91 12.41
C GLY A 2 20.58 26.90 10.91
N ASP A 3 21.10 25.88 10.22
CA ASP A 3 20.94 25.73 8.78
C ASP A 3 19.45 25.53 8.43
N ASP A 4 18.87 26.49 7.71
CA ASP A 4 17.56 26.39 7.06
C ASP A 4 17.54 25.36 5.91
N ASN A 5 18.62 24.59 5.70
CA ASN A 5 18.79 23.68 4.56
C ASN A 5 17.93 22.40 4.62
N ASN A 6 17.30 22.08 5.75
CA ASN A 6 16.51 20.85 5.92
C ASN A 6 15.03 21.00 5.55
N VAL A 7 14.55 22.21 5.29
CA VAL A 7 13.15 22.46 4.90
C VAL A 7 13.01 22.42 3.38
N LEU A 8 11.94 21.82 2.88
CA LEU A 8 11.65 21.80 1.45
C LEU A 8 11.28 23.20 0.95
N ASN A 9 12.24 23.89 0.32
CA ASN A 9 12.01 25.18 -0.34
C ASN A 9 11.46 24.97 -1.76
N THR A 10 10.40 25.71 -2.10
CA THR A 10 9.75 25.67 -3.42
C THR A 10 10.04 26.88 -4.30
N ASP A 11 10.73 27.89 -3.76
CA ASP A 11 11.01 29.13 -4.48
C ASP A 11 11.91 28.91 -5.71
N ASP A 12 12.61 27.77 -5.77
CA ASP A 12 13.47 27.39 -6.88
C ASP A 12 12.71 26.71 -8.05
N TYR A 13 11.40 26.49 -7.93
CA TYR A 13 10.55 25.97 -8.99
C TYR A 13 9.71 27.10 -9.59
N SER A 14 9.69 27.20 -10.91
CA SER A 14 8.88 28.20 -11.63
C SER A 14 7.98 27.51 -12.65
N LEU A 15 6.86 28.15 -12.98
CA LEU A 15 6.00 27.67 -14.06
C LEU A 15 6.71 27.88 -15.40
N LEU A 16 6.58 26.92 -16.30
CA LEU A 16 7.21 27.00 -17.62
C LEU A 16 6.80 28.27 -18.36
N LYS A 17 5.53 28.69 -18.27
CA LYS A 17 5.01 29.92 -18.90
C LYS A 17 5.73 31.20 -18.43
N ASP A 18 6.30 31.20 -17.23
CA ASP A 18 7.00 32.35 -16.64
C ASP A 18 8.50 32.33 -16.97
N PHE A 19 8.95 31.32 -17.72
CA PHE A 19 10.34 31.18 -18.14
C PHE A 19 10.75 32.31 -19.08
N LYS A 20 11.77 33.05 -18.66
CA LYS A 20 12.47 34.04 -19.46
C LYS A 20 13.94 34.05 -19.08
N VAL A 21 14.82 33.94 -20.07
CA VAL A 21 16.27 34.07 -19.89
C VAL A 21 16.83 34.98 -20.98
N GLU A 22 17.68 35.90 -20.58
CA GLU A 22 18.41 36.77 -21.49
C GLU A 22 19.83 36.23 -21.64
N ILE A 23 20.21 35.90 -22.87
CA ILE A 23 21.50 35.30 -23.19
C ILE A 23 22.35 36.33 -23.92
N GLU A 24 23.50 36.62 -23.34
CA GLU A 24 24.58 37.37 -23.98
C GLU A 24 25.52 36.37 -24.64
N ALA A 25 25.35 36.15 -25.95
CA ALA A 25 26.17 35.19 -26.67
C ALA A 25 27.58 35.77 -26.92
N GLU A 26 28.58 35.29 -26.16
CA GLU A 26 29.98 35.55 -26.47
C GLU A 26 30.36 34.79 -27.76
N GLU A 27 30.76 35.53 -28.80
CA GLU A 27 31.19 34.97 -30.10
C GLU A 27 30.16 34.02 -30.77
N GLY A 28 28.86 34.18 -30.45
CA GLY A 28 27.80 33.33 -31.00
C GLY A 28 27.71 31.93 -30.38
N ARG A 29 28.27 31.73 -29.19
CA ARG A 29 28.26 30.44 -28.47
C ARG A 29 27.54 30.58 -27.14
N PHE A 30 26.69 29.61 -26.80
CA PHE A 30 26.15 29.46 -25.45
C PHE A 30 25.70 28.03 -25.16
N CYS A 31 25.60 27.72 -23.87
CA CYS A 31 25.00 26.49 -23.38
C CYS A 31 23.88 26.88 -22.41
N LEU A 32 22.64 26.50 -22.72
CA LEU A 32 21.49 26.69 -21.83
C LEU A 32 21.11 25.32 -21.27
N CYS A 33 20.99 25.18 -19.96
CA CYS A 33 20.54 23.95 -19.33
C CYS A 33 19.50 24.22 -18.23
N PHE A 34 18.55 23.32 -18.10
CA PHE A 34 17.48 23.39 -17.10
C PHE A 34 16.81 22.04 -16.93
N TRP A 35 16.14 21.85 -15.79
CA TRP A 35 15.22 20.74 -15.59
C TRP A 35 13.81 21.15 -15.99
N VAL A 36 13.09 20.29 -16.72
CA VAL A 36 11.70 20.53 -17.12
C VAL A 36 10.82 19.36 -16.72
N TYR A 37 9.61 19.67 -16.26
CA TYR A 37 8.54 18.71 -15.95
C TYR A 37 7.29 19.10 -16.73
N LEU A 38 6.82 18.22 -17.61
CA LEU A 38 5.62 18.44 -18.41
C LEU A 38 4.48 17.55 -17.92
N LEU A 39 3.26 18.10 -17.87
CA LEU A 39 2.09 17.33 -17.45
C LEU A 39 1.64 16.34 -18.53
N ASP A 40 1.01 15.25 -18.13
CA ASP A 40 0.45 14.23 -19.04
C ASP A 40 -0.65 14.79 -19.97
N SER A 41 -1.26 15.92 -19.59
CA SER A 41 -2.26 16.65 -20.38
C SER A 41 -1.67 17.49 -21.51
N THR A 42 -0.33 17.50 -21.69
CA THR A 42 0.34 18.30 -22.72
C THR A 42 -0.14 17.88 -24.12
N ALA A 43 -0.65 18.84 -24.90
CA ALA A 43 -1.03 18.62 -26.29
C ALA A 43 0.19 18.65 -27.22
N PHE A 44 0.13 17.91 -28.32
CA PHE A 44 1.20 17.81 -29.32
C PHE A 44 0.67 18.11 -30.72
N PRO A 45 1.46 18.78 -31.59
CA PRO A 45 2.78 19.36 -31.33
C PRO A 45 2.69 20.62 -30.46
N THR A 46 3.75 20.98 -29.74
CA THR A 46 3.77 22.20 -28.94
C THR A 46 5.15 22.85 -28.87
N THR A 47 5.18 24.18 -28.89
CA THR A 47 6.40 24.96 -28.70
C THR A 47 6.59 25.23 -27.22
N LEU A 48 7.69 24.75 -26.64
CA LEU A 48 8.03 24.97 -25.23
C LEU A 48 8.67 26.34 -25.02
N ILE A 49 9.56 26.71 -25.94
CA ILE A 49 10.43 27.86 -25.83
C ILE A 49 10.56 28.54 -27.19
N THR A 50 10.42 29.86 -27.20
CA THR A 50 10.68 30.74 -28.34
C THR A 50 11.91 31.62 -28.10
N GLN A 51 12.50 32.05 -29.20
CA GLN A 51 13.54 33.05 -29.27
C GLN A 51 12.92 34.35 -29.80
N VAL A 52 13.27 35.46 -29.15
CA VAL A 52 12.86 36.82 -29.51
C VAL A 52 14.10 37.68 -29.61
N ASP A 53 14.21 38.40 -30.73
CA ASP A 53 15.24 39.41 -30.94
C ASP A 53 14.71 40.76 -30.42
N SER A 54 15.51 41.49 -29.65
CA SER A 54 15.13 42.82 -29.14
C SER A 54 15.10 43.90 -30.23
N GLU A 55 15.77 43.68 -31.36
CA GLU A 55 15.90 44.65 -32.46
C GLU A 55 14.86 44.41 -33.57
N ILE A 56 14.43 43.16 -33.75
CA ILE A 56 13.47 42.75 -34.76
C ILE A 56 12.27 42.17 -34.01
N ASN A 57 11.13 42.86 -34.06
CA ASN A 57 9.90 42.55 -33.32
C ASN A 57 9.23 41.25 -33.83
N GLY A 58 9.97 40.14 -33.84
CA GLY A 58 9.62 38.84 -34.39
C GLY A 58 10.06 37.73 -33.43
N SER A 59 9.26 36.66 -33.39
CA SER A 59 9.48 35.50 -32.53
C SER A 59 9.56 34.23 -33.38
N ALA A 60 10.49 33.35 -33.06
CA ALA A 60 10.58 32.03 -33.67
C ALA A 60 10.68 30.97 -32.57
N PRO A 61 10.30 29.71 -32.81
CA PRO A 61 10.52 28.65 -31.85
C PRO A 61 12.00 28.28 -31.76
N PHE A 62 12.37 27.81 -30.59
CA PHE A 62 13.72 27.34 -30.27
C PHE A 62 13.68 25.88 -29.81
N LEU A 63 12.71 25.52 -28.97
CA LEU A 63 12.52 24.16 -28.49
C LEU A 63 11.05 23.74 -28.62
N VAL A 64 10.80 22.65 -29.33
CA VAL A 64 9.46 22.18 -29.72
C VAL A 64 9.33 20.69 -29.45
N LEU A 65 8.16 20.25 -29.00
CA LEU A 65 7.77 18.84 -29.05
C LEU A 65 6.95 18.61 -30.32
N ASN A 66 7.47 17.79 -31.22
CA ASN A 66 6.79 17.51 -32.48
C ASN A 66 5.60 16.55 -32.30
N GLU A 67 4.89 16.24 -33.38
CA GLU A 67 3.73 15.33 -33.38
C GLU A 67 4.07 13.91 -32.87
N LYS A 68 5.33 13.51 -32.98
CA LYS A 68 5.86 12.23 -32.47
C LYS A 68 6.36 12.34 -31.03
N LYS A 69 6.03 13.42 -30.31
CA LYS A 69 6.49 13.72 -28.94
C LYS A 69 8.01 13.76 -28.79
N LYS A 70 8.76 13.92 -29.88
CA LYS A 70 10.22 14.05 -29.83
C LYS A 70 10.56 15.51 -29.58
N MET A 71 11.56 15.72 -28.72
CA MET A 71 12.07 17.04 -28.47
C MET A 71 12.93 17.45 -29.67
N THR A 72 12.56 18.56 -30.30
CA THR A 72 13.25 19.14 -31.44
C THR A 72 13.76 20.52 -31.08
N MET A 73 15.06 20.72 -31.27
CA MET A 73 15.74 21.99 -31.17
C MET A 73 15.89 22.60 -32.57
N LEU A 74 15.48 23.86 -32.70
CA LEU A 74 15.58 24.65 -33.92
C LEU A 74 16.75 25.64 -33.81
N PRO A 75 17.40 25.97 -34.94
CA PRO A 75 18.55 26.85 -34.96
C PRO A 75 18.10 28.28 -34.65
N LEU A 76 19.05 29.11 -34.20
CA LEU A 76 18.73 30.50 -33.89
C LEU A 76 18.42 31.25 -35.17
N THR A 77 17.18 31.72 -35.32
CA THR A 77 16.69 32.33 -36.56
C THR A 77 17.39 33.64 -36.90
N PHE A 78 18.11 34.22 -35.96
CA PHE A 78 18.76 35.50 -36.13
C PHE A 78 20.28 35.38 -36.32
N SER A 79 20.86 34.19 -36.11
CA SER A 79 22.30 33.93 -36.27
C SER A 79 22.69 33.28 -37.59
N HIS A 80 21.73 32.73 -38.36
CA HIS A 80 22.01 31.95 -39.58
C HIS A 80 21.18 32.42 -40.80
N LYS A 81 21.80 32.44 -41.99
CA LYS A 81 21.19 32.88 -43.27
C LYS A 81 19.99 32.03 -43.72
N GLU A 82 19.85 30.79 -43.23
CA GLU A 82 18.80 29.81 -43.59
C GLU A 82 17.59 29.84 -42.65
N ALA A 83 17.61 30.74 -41.67
CA ALA A 83 16.45 31.03 -40.87
C ALA A 83 15.37 31.68 -41.73
N SER A 84 14.27 30.96 -41.96
CA SER A 84 13.13 31.48 -42.70
C SER A 84 12.59 32.75 -42.03
N ASP A 85 12.15 33.71 -42.85
CA ASP A 85 11.51 34.95 -42.41
C ASP A 85 10.39 34.64 -41.38
N PRO A 86 10.42 35.22 -40.16
CA PRO A 86 9.43 34.95 -39.12
C PRO A 86 7.97 35.22 -39.56
N ALA A 87 7.76 35.96 -40.66
CA ALA A 87 6.45 36.23 -41.23
C ALA A 87 5.86 35.10 -42.12
N ASN A 88 6.63 34.05 -42.46
CA ASN A 88 6.20 32.99 -43.39
C ASN A 88 6.22 31.59 -42.74
N THR A 89 5.06 31.14 -42.26
CA THR A 89 4.86 29.84 -41.58
C THR A 89 4.97 28.62 -42.52
N ASN A 90 5.03 28.81 -43.84
CA ASN A 90 4.91 27.73 -44.84
C ASN A 90 6.26 27.17 -45.38
N LEU A 91 7.42 27.61 -44.86
CA LEU A 91 8.76 27.25 -45.35
C LEU A 91 9.63 26.43 -44.36
N TRP A 92 9.03 25.85 -43.33
CA TRP A 92 9.79 25.26 -42.21
C TRP A 92 10.35 23.86 -42.49
N THR A 93 10.08 23.30 -43.67
CA THR A 93 10.49 21.94 -44.06
C THR A 93 11.97 21.84 -44.47
N GLU A 94 12.68 22.97 -44.63
CA GLU A 94 14.09 23.04 -45.04
C GLU A 94 15.04 23.58 -43.94
N VAL A 95 14.55 23.80 -42.71
CA VAL A 95 15.35 24.34 -41.61
C VAL A 95 16.15 23.22 -40.93
N PRO A 96 17.46 23.39 -40.68
CA PRO A 96 18.27 22.37 -40.01
C PRO A 96 17.82 22.18 -38.56
N GLU A 97 17.16 21.06 -38.26
CA GLU A 97 16.62 20.73 -36.94
C GLU A 97 17.39 19.57 -36.27
N VAL A 98 17.46 19.58 -34.94
CA VAL A 98 17.99 18.46 -34.14
C VAL A 98 16.86 17.88 -33.33
N SER A 99 16.57 16.58 -33.47
CA SER A 99 15.51 15.91 -32.70
C SER A 99 16.02 14.70 -31.92
N THR A 100 15.34 14.38 -30.81
CA THR A 100 15.61 13.17 -30.04
C THR A 100 15.18 11.91 -30.79
N GLU A 101 15.90 10.80 -30.57
CA GLU A 101 15.51 9.51 -31.13
C GLU A 101 14.22 8.96 -30.50
N ASN A 102 14.05 9.17 -29.19
CA ASN A 102 12.95 8.66 -28.39
C ASN A 102 11.91 9.75 -28.07
N GLU A 103 10.70 9.30 -27.74
CA GLU A 103 9.64 10.17 -27.21
C GLU A 103 10.07 10.79 -25.88
N PHE A 104 9.69 12.04 -25.67
CA PHE A 104 9.95 12.76 -24.43
C PHE A 104 8.98 12.26 -23.33
N PRO A 105 9.49 11.87 -22.14
CA PRO A 105 8.64 11.37 -21.07
C PRO A 105 7.86 12.52 -20.43
N LEU A 106 6.57 12.29 -20.18
CA LEU A 106 5.68 13.19 -19.43
C LEU A 106 5.57 12.71 -17.98
N GLY A 107 5.18 13.63 -17.08
CA GLY A 107 5.04 13.31 -15.66
C GLY A 107 6.36 12.99 -14.95
N GLN A 108 7.50 13.36 -15.55
CA GLN A 108 8.84 13.11 -15.03
C GLN A 108 9.74 14.32 -15.25
N TRP A 109 10.70 14.51 -14.35
CA TRP A 109 11.74 15.52 -14.48
C TRP A 109 12.80 15.06 -15.48
N MET A 110 13.06 15.89 -16.49
CA MET A 110 14.12 15.67 -17.47
C MET A 110 15.06 16.85 -17.50
N HIS A 111 16.36 16.58 -17.56
CA HIS A 111 17.33 17.65 -17.76
C HIS A 111 17.53 17.89 -19.25
N VAL A 112 17.26 19.10 -19.71
CA VAL A 112 17.45 19.52 -21.10
C VAL A 112 18.63 20.48 -21.17
N GLY A 113 19.56 20.19 -22.08
CA GLY A 113 20.69 21.06 -22.40
C GLY A 113 20.71 21.40 -23.88
N CYS A 114 20.75 22.69 -24.20
CA CYS A 114 20.89 23.19 -25.56
C CYS A 114 22.26 23.84 -25.70
N GLU A 115 23.11 23.28 -26.55
CA GLU A 115 24.43 23.83 -26.87
C GLU A 115 24.37 24.38 -28.30
N VAL A 116 24.61 25.68 -28.43
CA VAL A 116 24.66 26.39 -29.71
C VAL A 116 26.07 26.90 -29.93
N SER A 117 26.61 26.58 -31.09
CA SER A 117 27.90 27.07 -31.56
C SER A 117 27.78 27.61 -32.98
N THR A 118 28.88 28.19 -33.48
CA THR A 118 28.97 28.78 -34.82
C THR A 118 28.72 27.79 -35.97
N ASP A 119 29.00 26.52 -35.73
CA ASP A 119 29.10 25.46 -36.74
C ASP A 119 28.34 24.18 -36.34
N SER A 120 27.72 24.17 -35.16
CA SER A 120 26.89 23.04 -34.72
C SER A 120 25.86 23.44 -33.67
N ILE A 121 24.76 22.70 -33.65
CA ILE A 121 23.79 22.69 -32.57
C ILE A 121 23.69 21.29 -31.98
N ARG A 122 23.63 21.19 -30.65
CA ARG A 122 23.54 19.92 -29.92
C ARG A 122 22.43 19.98 -28.87
N LEU A 123 21.65 18.92 -28.82
CA LEU A 123 20.62 18.70 -27.83
C LEU A 123 21.07 17.59 -26.87
N HIS A 124 21.10 17.93 -25.58
CA HIS A 124 21.44 17.04 -24.49
C HIS A 124 20.20 16.70 -23.67
N ILE A 125 20.03 15.42 -23.33
CA ILE A 125 19.02 14.94 -22.38
C ILE A 125 19.76 14.18 -21.28
N ASP A 126 19.55 14.57 -20.02
CA ASP A 126 20.19 13.98 -18.84
C ASP A 126 21.72 13.93 -18.93
N GLY A 127 22.31 14.97 -19.54
CA GLY A 127 23.75 15.12 -19.72
C GLY A 127 24.35 14.31 -20.89
N GLU A 128 23.52 13.57 -21.64
CA GLU A 128 23.94 12.86 -22.86
C GLU A 128 23.50 13.60 -24.12
N VAL A 129 24.38 13.68 -25.13
CA VAL A 129 24.03 14.19 -26.46
C VAL A 129 23.04 13.22 -27.11
N LYS A 130 21.80 13.68 -27.34
CA LYS A 130 20.74 12.92 -28.01
C LYS A 130 20.49 13.37 -29.45
N GLY A 131 21.13 14.45 -29.87
CA GLY A 131 21.13 14.88 -31.26
C GLY A 131 22.19 15.97 -31.50
N GLU A 132 22.77 15.95 -32.69
CA GLU A 132 23.78 16.89 -33.16
C GLU A 132 23.57 17.16 -34.64
N GLN A 133 23.64 18.42 -35.04
CA GLN A 133 23.60 18.83 -36.44
C GLN A 133 24.70 19.85 -36.69
N HIS A 134 25.53 19.59 -37.69
CA HIS A 134 26.51 20.56 -38.17
C HIS A 134 25.83 21.56 -39.11
N LEU A 135 26.12 22.84 -38.87
CA LEU A 135 25.63 23.97 -39.65
C LEU A 135 26.74 24.45 -40.60
N PRO A 136 26.43 24.90 -41.83
CA PRO A 136 27.42 25.46 -42.73
C PRO A 136 28.10 26.69 -42.08
N ALA A 137 29.43 26.69 -42.01
CA ALA A 137 30.19 27.78 -41.41
C ALA A 137 29.91 29.11 -42.13
N LEU A 138 29.60 30.15 -41.35
CA LEU A 138 29.31 31.50 -41.84
C LEU A 138 30.60 32.19 -42.34
N LEU A 139 31.05 31.84 -43.54
CA LEU A 139 32.11 32.56 -44.25
C LEU A 139 31.50 33.75 -45.00
N ASP A 140 31.14 34.81 -44.27
CA ASP A 140 31.12 36.15 -44.85
C ASP A 140 32.01 37.05 -44.00
N LYS A 141 33.23 37.27 -44.50
CA LYS A 141 34.20 38.24 -44.01
C LYS A 141 33.72 39.66 -44.31
N GLU A 142 32.50 40.05 -43.97
CA GLU A 142 32.02 41.39 -44.28
C GLU A 142 30.83 41.80 -43.41
N THR A 143 30.97 41.74 -42.09
CA THR A 143 30.35 42.72 -41.17
C THR A 143 31.02 42.57 -39.81
N LYS A 144 31.95 43.49 -39.51
CA LYS A 144 32.35 43.76 -38.13
C LYS A 144 31.20 44.50 -37.42
N SER A 145 30.10 43.81 -37.13
CA SER A 145 29.16 44.29 -36.12
C SER A 145 29.70 43.84 -34.76
N ASN A 146 30.43 44.75 -34.11
CA ASN A 146 31.14 44.53 -32.86
C ASN A 146 30.18 44.65 -31.65
N GLY A 147 29.09 43.87 -31.63
CA GLY A 147 28.08 43.92 -30.58
C GLY A 147 27.66 42.54 -30.13
N LEU A 148 27.63 42.31 -28.80
CA LEU A 148 26.96 41.17 -28.19
C LEU A 148 25.49 41.20 -28.64
N ARG A 149 25.08 40.26 -29.48
CA ARG A 149 23.66 40.14 -29.85
C ARG A 149 22.95 39.47 -28.68
N LYS A 150 22.13 40.25 -27.98
CA LYS A 150 21.36 39.78 -26.84
C LYS A 150 20.13 39.03 -27.35
N ILE A 151 20.08 37.73 -27.09
CA ILE A 151 18.94 36.89 -27.48
C ILE A 151 18.09 36.67 -26.24
N THR A 152 16.80 36.96 -26.33
CA THR A 152 15.87 36.62 -25.25
C THR A 152 15.19 35.31 -25.60
N ILE A 153 15.31 34.34 -24.71
CA ILE A 153 14.64 33.06 -24.81
C ILE A 153 13.52 33.03 -23.77
N LEU A 154 12.29 32.76 -24.19
CA LEU A 154 11.11 32.82 -23.32
C LEU A 154 10.11 31.73 -23.67
N SER A 155 9.25 31.34 -22.72
CA SER A 155 8.17 30.38 -23.02
C SER A 155 7.00 31.06 -23.73
N VAL A 156 6.22 30.26 -24.46
CA VAL A 156 5.04 30.74 -25.20
C VAL A 156 3.92 31.07 -24.21
N THR A 157 3.67 32.36 -24.00
CA THR A 157 2.50 32.87 -23.29
C THR A 157 1.38 33.15 -24.29
N ASP A 158 0.59 32.12 -24.65
CA ASP A 158 -0.70 32.36 -25.28
C ASP A 158 -1.79 32.22 -24.19
N ASP A 159 -2.62 33.25 -24.06
CA ASP A 159 -3.45 33.56 -22.87
C ASP A 159 -4.52 32.51 -22.53
N ASN A 160 -4.64 31.41 -23.28
CA ASN A 160 -5.57 30.32 -22.98
C ASN A 160 -5.06 28.90 -23.31
N ASN A 161 -3.85 28.72 -23.86
CA ASN A 161 -3.40 27.41 -24.38
C ASN A 161 -1.91 27.10 -24.12
N GLY A 162 -1.24 27.84 -23.24
CA GLY A 162 0.17 27.62 -22.90
C GLY A 162 0.46 26.23 -22.31
N VAL A 163 1.65 25.70 -22.58
CA VAL A 163 2.08 24.38 -22.08
C VAL A 163 2.15 24.41 -20.55
N GLN A 164 1.40 23.51 -19.92
CA GLN A 164 1.43 23.35 -18.47
C GLN A 164 2.64 22.50 -18.06
N GLY A 165 3.56 23.12 -17.34
CA GLY A 165 4.77 22.47 -16.85
C GLY A 165 5.55 23.35 -15.89
N TYR A 166 6.63 22.81 -15.37
CA TYR A 166 7.52 23.45 -14.41
C TYR A 166 8.95 23.41 -14.91
N ILE A 167 9.74 24.39 -14.50
CA ILE A 167 11.16 24.50 -14.79
C ILE A 167 11.96 24.76 -13.51
N HIS A 168 13.16 24.19 -13.44
CA HIS A 168 14.04 24.29 -12.28
C HIS A 168 15.51 24.43 -12.70
N ASN A 169 16.30 25.17 -11.91
CA ASN A 169 17.75 25.32 -12.06
C ASN A 169 18.18 25.72 -13.47
N VAL A 170 17.54 26.77 -14.01
CA VAL A 170 17.90 27.38 -15.30
C VAL A 170 19.28 28.01 -15.20
N LYS A 171 20.22 27.60 -16.06
CA LYS A 171 21.55 28.18 -16.14
C LYS A 171 22.03 28.36 -17.57
N VAL A 172 22.67 29.49 -17.81
CA VAL A 172 23.48 29.75 -19.00
C VAL A 172 24.92 29.48 -18.61
N LEU A 173 25.49 28.40 -19.13
CA LEU A 173 26.86 27.97 -18.82
C LEU A 173 27.87 28.65 -19.76
N PRO A 174 29.01 29.11 -19.24
CA PRO A 174 30.15 29.51 -20.05
C PRO A 174 30.67 28.33 -20.89
N SER A 175 31.29 28.61 -22.05
CA SER A 175 31.83 27.58 -22.95
C SER A 175 32.91 26.67 -22.32
N THR A 176 33.42 27.02 -21.14
CA THR A 176 34.39 26.21 -20.38
C THR A 176 33.75 25.10 -19.54
N LEU A 177 32.43 25.13 -19.32
CA LEU A 177 31.71 24.16 -18.49
C LEU A 177 30.88 23.20 -19.35
N SER A 178 30.98 21.90 -19.04
CA SER A 178 30.21 20.85 -19.71
C SER A 178 28.83 20.68 -19.09
N ILE A 179 27.80 20.56 -19.92
CA ILE A 179 26.43 20.22 -19.52
C ILE A 179 26.39 18.87 -18.77
N LYS A 180 27.22 17.91 -19.20
CA LYS A 180 27.36 16.59 -18.57
C LYS A 180 27.89 16.64 -17.14
N ASP A 181 28.70 17.64 -16.81
CA ASP A 181 29.22 17.79 -15.43
C ASP A 181 28.28 18.63 -14.56
N HIS A 182 27.34 19.31 -15.20
CA HIS A 182 26.44 20.24 -14.54
C HIS A 182 25.08 19.62 -14.20
N TYR A 183 24.53 18.72 -15.04
CA TYR A 183 23.18 18.19 -14.83
C TYR A 183 22.96 17.53 -13.46
N ALA A 184 23.99 16.89 -12.89
CA ALA A 184 23.90 16.26 -11.58
C ALA A 184 23.93 17.25 -10.39
N LYS A 185 24.15 18.54 -10.65
CA LYS A 185 24.23 19.59 -9.62
C LYS A 185 22.82 20.15 -9.38
N ASP A 186 22.31 19.92 -8.17
CA ASP A 186 21.00 20.39 -7.71
C ASP A 186 19.83 19.87 -8.58
N PRO A 187 19.58 18.54 -8.56
CA PRO A 187 18.44 17.95 -9.22
C PRO A 187 17.13 18.25 -8.47
N PRO A 188 16.01 18.49 -9.19
CA PRO A 188 14.72 18.78 -8.57
C PRO A 188 14.17 17.57 -7.81
N LEU A 189 13.23 17.83 -6.91
CA LEU A 189 12.62 16.81 -6.04
C LEU A 189 11.30 16.32 -6.62
N GLN A 190 10.95 15.08 -6.29
CA GLN A 190 9.65 14.48 -6.59
C GLN A 190 9.22 13.50 -5.52
N LEU A 191 7.91 13.43 -5.28
CA LEU A 191 7.30 12.46 -4.38
C LEU A 191 6.99 11.18 -5.15
N SER A 192 7.28 10.01 -4.58
CA SER A 192 7.04 8.72 -5.22
C SER A 192 6.54 7.68 -4.23
N ILE A 193 5.81 6.69 -4.71
CA ILE A 193 5.42 5.52 -3.92
C ILE A 193 6.45 4.43 -4.13
N ASN A 194 6.97 3.87 -3.04
CA ASN A 194 7.81 2.68 -3.10
C ASN A 194 6.93 1.46 -3.38
N ASN A 195 6.86 1.05 -4.64
CA ASN A 195 6.02 -0.07 -5.08
C ASN A 195 6.33 -1.41 -4.37
N SER A 196 7.53 -1.59 -3.81
CA SER A 196 7.84 -2.81 -3.01
C SER A 196 6.99 -2.92 -1.75
N SER A 197 6.52 -1.79 -1.20
CA SER A 197 5.64 -1.78 -0.03
C SER A 197 4.23 -2.31 -0.34
N ALA A 198 3.82 -2.25 -1.61
CA ALA A 198 2.49 -2.67 -2.06
C ALA A 198 2.38 -4.18 -2.37
N SER A 199 3.41 -4.99 -2.07
CA SER A 199 3.45 -6.43 -2.41
C SER A 199 2.30 -7.26 -1.81
N GLU A 200 1.63 -6.75 -0.76
CA GLU A 200 0.49 -7.38 -0.12
C GLU A 200 -0.84 -7.19 -0.90
N ILE A 201 -0.85 -6.32 -1.92
CA ILE A 201 -2.03 -5.97 -2.72
C ILE A 201 -2.06 -6.86 -3.96
N GLU A 202 -3.20 -7.53 -4.19
CA GLU A 202 -3.39 -8.36 -5.38
C GLU A 202 -3.60 -7.46 -6.61
N GLU A 203 -2.77 -7.63 -7.64
CA GLU A 203 -2.91 -6.96 -8.93
C GLU A 203 -3.68 -7.88 -9.89
N GLU A 204 -4.74 -7.36 -10.51
CA GLU A 204 -5.51 -8.08 -11.53
C GLU A 204 -4.80 -8.05 -12.88
N SER A 205 -5.26 -8.87 -13.84
CA SER A 205 -4.63 -8.98 -15.17
C SER A 205 -4.66 -7.68 -15.99
N ASP A 206 -5.45 -6.70 -15.58
CA ASP A 206 -5.56 -5.37 -16.17
C ASP A 206 -4.69 -4.31 -15.45
N GLY A 207 -3.83 -4.71 -14.52
CA GLY A 207 -2.94 -3.81 -13.77
C GLY A 207 -3.64 -3.04 -12.64
N VAL A 208 -4.91 -3.36 -12.37
CA VAL A 208 -5.71 -2.69 -11.34
C VAL A 208 -5.54 -3.43 -10.01
N TRP A 209 -5.29 -2.69 -8.94
CA TRP A 209 -5.25 -3.21 -7.58
C TRP A 209 -6.65 -3.67 -7.15
N SER A 210 -6.74 -4.96 -6.83
CA SER A 210 -7.94 -5.59 -6.33
C SER A 210 -7.88 -5.66 -4.81
N ILE A 211 -8.53 -4.68 -4.19
CA ILE A 211 -8.68 -4.67 -2.74
C ILE A 211 -10.02 -5.35 -2.44
N VAL A 212 -9.95 -6.64 -2.11
CA VAL A 212 -11.13 -7.40 -1.72
C VAL A 212 -11.63 -6.83 -0.39
N GLY A 213 -12.70 -6.05 -0.47
CA GLY A 213 -13.47 -5.58 0.67
C GLY A 213 -14.10 -6.78 1.38
N GLY A 214 -13.38 -7.34 2.35
CA GLY A 214 -14.01 -8.16 3.37
C GLY A 214 -15.04 -7.33 4.14
N LYS A 215 -15.99 -8.00 4.81
CA LYS A 215 -16.79 -7.38 5.88
C LYS A 215 -15.85 -6.61 6.83
N ALA A 216 -16.33 -5.60 7.57
CA ALA A 216 -15.49 -4.70 8.39
C ALA A 216 -14.37 -5.40 9.22
N SER A 217 -14.63 -6.62 9.63
CA SER A 217 -13.78 -7.55 10.35
C SER A 217 -12.56 -8.14 9.57
N CYS A 218 -12.56 -8.08 8.24
CA CYS A 218 -11.53 -8.60 7.33
C CYS A 218 -10.99 -7.52 6.39
N ARG A 219 -11.22 -6.23 6.70
CA ARG A 219 -10.62 -5.09 5.98
C ARG A 219 -9.09 -5.25 6.05
N ARG A 220 -8.44 -5.50 4.91
CA ARG A 220 -6.99 -5.61 4.84
C ARG A 220 -6.40 -4.22 5.14
N ILE A 221 -5.46 -4.19 6.09
CA ILE A 221 -4.61 -3.02 6.33
C ILE A 221 -3.36 -3.28 5.51
N PHE A 222 -3.10 -2.42 4.54
CA PHE A 222 -1.88 -2.49 3.73
C PHE A 222 -0.98 -1.31 4.10
N SER A 223 0.33 -1.49 3.90
CA SER A 223 1.31 -0.44 4.17
C SER A 223 1.79 0.12 2.84
N LEU A 224 1.76 1.44 2.66
CA LEU A 224 2.39 2.11 1.54
C LEU A 224 3.49 3.03 2.06
N ASP A 225 4.68 2.87 1.52
CA ASP A 225 5.82 3.70 1.84
C ASP A 225 5.97 4.76 0.74
N VAL A 226 6.00 6.02 1.13
CA VAL A 226 6.21 7.17 0.26
C VAL A 226 7.63 7.67 0.46
N VAL A 227 8.31 7.97 -0.65
CA VAL A 227 9.71 8.37 -0.67
C VAL A 227 9.86 9.65 -1.47
N LEU A 228 10.56 10.62 -0.89
CA LEU A 228 11.02 11.82 -1.59
C LEU A 228 12.33 11.50 -2.30
N LEU A 229 12.31 11.59 -3.62
CA LEU A 229 13.45 11.35 -4.49
C LEU A 229 13.90 12.65 -5.13
N ASN A 230 15.16 12.73 -5.53
CA ASN A 230 15.57 13.68 -6.56
C ASN A 230 15.28 13.10 -7.97
N ALA A 231 15.40 13.93 -9.00
CA ALA A 231 15.20 13.53 -10.40
C ALA A 231 16.18 12.42 -10.86
N LEU A 232 17.28 12.21 -10.14
CA LEU A 232 18.22 11.11 -10.37
C LEU A 232 17.80 9.79 -9.68
N GLY A 233 16.65 9.76 -9.01
CA GLY A 233 16.11 8.59 -8.33
C GLY A 233 16.73 8.30 -6.95
N GLN A 234 17.50 9.24 -6.38
CA GLN A 234 18.12 9.08 -5.07
C GLN A 234 17.21 9.63 -3.96
N PRO A 235 17.08 8.94 -2.82
CA PRO A 235 16.31 9.44 -1.68
C PRO A 235 16.96 10.68 -1.08
N VAL A 236 16.15 11.67 -0.72
CA VAL A 236 16.60 12.95 -0.17
C VAL A 236 16.05 13.15 1.23
N ASP A 237 16.93 13.43 2.19
CA ASP A 237 16.56 13.73 3.57
C ASP A 237 16.17 15.21 3.73
N LYS A 238 14.91 15.53 3.39
CA LYS A 238 14.28 16.83 3.70
C LYS A 238 13.03 16.61 4.54
N GLU A 239 12.83 17.49 5.50
CA GLU A 239 11.65 17.47 6.35
C GLU A 239 10.44 18.02 5.58
N ALA A 240 9.45 17.17 5.36
CA ALA A 240 8.14 17.58 4.85
C ALA A 240 7.04 16.73 5.48
N GLU A 241 5.81 17.22 5.39
CA GLU A 241 4.60 16.58 5.90
C GLU A 241 3.76 16.09 4.72
N VAL A 242 3.47 14.80 4.69
CA VAL A 242 2.71 14.13 3.64
C VAL A 242 1.35 13.71 4.20
N VAL A 243 0.28 13.97 3.45
CA VAL A 243 -1.05 13.42 3.71
C VAL A 243 -1.43 12.44 2.63
N ALA A 244 -2.32 11.51 2.99
CA ALA A 244 -2.95 10.60 2.05
C ALA A 244 -4.43 10.95 1.93
N SER A 245 -4.95 10.95 0.71
CA SER A 245 -6.36 11.14 0.41
C SER A 245 -6.80 10.12 -0.65
N LEU A 246 -8.10 9.88 -0.73
CA LEU A 246 -8.68 8.98 -1.72
C LEU A 246 -9.38 9.81 -2.80
N VAL A 247 -9.04 9.54 -4.06
CA VAL A 247 -9.60 10.23 -5.24
C VAL A 247 -10.17 9.23 -6.23
N TYR A 248 -11.13 9.67 -7.04
CA TYR A 248 -11.60 8.90 -8.19
C TYR A 248 -10.56 8.92 -9.31
N ALA A 249 -10.29 7.77 -9.93
CA ALA A 249 -9.20 7.62 -10.90
C ALA A 249 -9.47 8.31 -12.25
N ASN A 250 -10.73 8.55 -12.59
CA ASN A 250 -11.14 9.13 -13.88
C ASN A 250 -11.04 10.66 -13.92
N ASP A 251 -11.35 11.33 -12.82
CA ASP A 251 -11.45 12.79 -12.74
C ASP A 251 -10.60 13.41 -11.63
N GLY A 252 -9.96 12.59 -10.79
CA GLY A 252 -9.14 13.05 -9.66
C GLY A 252 -9.95 13.72 -8.54
N SER A 253 -11.28 13.69 -8.60
CA SER A 253 -12.12 14.31 -7.59
C SER A 253 -12.04 13.55 -6.26
N PRO A 254 -12.11 14.25 -5.12
CA PRO A 254 -12.03 13.60 -3.81
C PRO A 254 -13.23 12.66 -3.61
N VAL A 255 -12.96 11.48 -3.05
CA VAL A 255 -14.04 10.55 -2.71
C VAL A 255 -14.84 11.11 -1.54
N GLU A 256 -16.11 11.39 -1.78
CA GLU A 256 -17.02 11.95 -0.79
C GLU A 256 -17.13 11.06 0.46
N LYS A 257 -17.20 11.72 1.62
CA LYS A 257 -17.52 11.04 2.88
C LYS A 257 -18.95 10.52 2.79
N THR A 258 -19.12 9.21 2.95
CA THR A 258 -20.45 8.61 3.11
C THR A 258 -21.13 9.17 4.36
N ASN A 259 -22.46 9.13 4.45
CA ASN A 259 -23.24 9.59 5.63
C ASN A 259 -22.91 8.84 6.95
N ASP A 260 -21.95 7.91 6.93
CA ASP A 260 -21.46 7.19 8.09
C ASP A 260 -20.36 8.02 8.80
N GLU A 261 -20.19 7.84 10.11
CA GLU A 261 -19.26 8.64 10.93
C GLU A 261 -17.75 8.37 10.69
N GLU A 262 -17.37 7.36 9.90
CA GLU A 262 -15.98 6.93 9.71
C GLU A 262 -15.44 7.32 8.31
N ALA A 263 -14.22 7.85 8.22
CA ALA A 263 -13.63 8.29 6.95
C ALA A 263 -13.36 7.11 5.99
N PRO A 264 -13.41 7.32 4.66
CA PRO A 264 -13.22 6.26 3.66
C PRO A 264 -11.79 5.69 3.63
N LEU A 265 -10.80 6.50 4.03
CA LEU A 265 -9.39 6.13 4.14
C LEU A 265 -8.88 6.52 5.54
N LEU A 266 -8.55 5.52 6.34
CA LEU A 266 -7.94 5.69 7.66
C LEU A 266 -6.43 5.42 7.59
N ALA A 267 -5.66 6.25 8.30
CA ALA A 267 -4.25 6.01 8.58
C ALA A 267 -4.07 5.60 10.04
N SER A 268 -3.09 4.75 10.34
CA SER A 268 -2.74 4.37 11.71
C SER A 268 -1.34 4.83 12.10
N TYR A 269 -1.24 5.46 13.26
CA TYR A 269 0.00 5.92 13.90
C TYR A 269 -0.04 5.50 15.37
N ASP A 270 1.00 4.79 15.83
CA ASP A 270 1.07 4.23 17.20
C ASP A 270 -0.16 3.41 17.63
N GLY A 271 -0.81 2.73 16.68
CA GLY A 271 -1.99 1.90 16.94
C GLY A 271 -3.31 2.67 17.10
N ILE A 272 -3.30 3.99 16.90
CA ILE A 272 -4.49 4.83 16.85
C ILE A 272 -4.87 5.06 15.38
N GLU A 273 -6.14 4.84 15.03
CA GLU A 273 -6.68 5.11 13.70
C GLU A 273 -7.23 6.55 13.64
N PHE A 274 -6.92 7.28 12.57
CA PHE A 274 -7.44 8.62 12.28
C PHE A 274 -7.75 8.73 10.80
N ALA A 275 -8.59 9.70 10.40
CA ALA A 275 -8.77 9.96 8.98
C ALA A 275 -7.42 10.39 8.39
N SER A 276 -7.03 9.77 7.29
CA SER A 276 -5.71 9.97 6.66
C SER A 276 -5.37 11.43 6.35
N TYR A 277 -6.38 12.28 6.14
CA TYR A 277 -6.22 13.72 5.91
C TYR A 277 -6.10 14.55 7.21
N ASP A 278 -6.61 14.06 8.35
CA ASP A 278 -6.67 14.86 9.60
C ASP A 278 -5.30 15.05 10.25
N ARG A 279 -4.35 14.15 9.96
CA ARG A 279 -3.01 14.19 10.56
C ARG A 279 -1.92 13.86 9.51
N PRO A 280 -1.12 14.85 9.09
CA PRO A 280 0.02 14.60 8.22
C PRO A 280 1.07 13.69 8.88
N SER A 281 1.73 12.88 8.05
CA SER A 281 2.89 12.08 8.44
C SER A 281 4.18 12.80 8.06
N LYS A 282 5.16 12.84 8.94
CA LYS A 282 6.46 13.46 8.65
C LYS A 282 7.33 12.51 7.84
N LEU A 283 8.00 13.05 6.82
CA LEU A 283 9.12 12.36 6.18
C LEU A 283 10.28 12.29 7.15
N VAL A 284 10.73 11.08 7.46
CA VAL A 284 11.95 10.80 8.23
C VAL A 284 12.95 10.20 7.25
N GLN A 285 14.12 10.82 7.06
CA GLN A 285 15.09 10.37 6.06
C GLN A 285 14.50 10.31 4.64
N GLY A 286 13.62 11.26 4.32
CA GLY A 286 12.91 11.31 3.04
C GLY A 286 11.82 10.25 2.86
N ARG A 287 11.40 9.55 3.93
CA ARG A 287 10.41 8.46 3.85
C ARG A 287 9.28 8.62 4.85
N ALA A 288 8.07 8.27 4.45
CA ALA A 288 6.92 8.12 5.34
C ALA A 288 6.18 6.82 5.04
N SER A 289 5.85 6.07 6.08
CA SER A 289 5.03 4.86 5.99
C SER A 289 3.60 5.13 6.40
N PHE A 290 2.66 4.77 5.54
CA PHE A 290 1.23 4.87 5.80
C PHE A 290 0.64 3.48 5.96
N LYS A 291 0.05 3.19 7.12
CA LYS A 291 -0.82 2.03 7.30
C LYS A 291 -2.23 2.42 6.93
N LEU A 292 -2.64 2.02 5.74
CA LEU A 292 -3.89 2.44 5.15
C LEU A 292 -4.95 1.35 5.31
N LYS A 293 -6.13 1.79 5.73
CA LYS A 293 -7.33 0.97 5.82
C LYS A 293 -8.41 1.65 4.99
N ILE A 294 -8.80 1.00 3.90
CA ILE A 294 -9.92 1.43 3.07
C ILE A 294 -11.18 0.80 3.66
N SER A 295 -11.92 1.59 4.41
CA SER A 295 -13.01 1.13 5.28
C SER A 295 -14.36 1.19 4.58
N GLN A 296 -14.68 2.27 3.87
CA GLN A 296 -16.07 2.61 3.51
C GLN A 296 -16.38 2.76 2.02
N LEU A 297 -15.62 2.10 1.13
CA LEU A 297 -15.96 2.10 -0.29
C LEU A 297 -17.14 1.15 -0.55
N SER A 298 -18.34 1.74 -0.57
CA SER A 298 -19.61 1.07 -0.79
C SER A 298 -19.72 0.45 -2.18
N SER A 299 -20.53 -0.61 -2.32
CA SER A 299 -20.99 -1.13 -3.62
C SER A 299 -21.83 -0.10 -4.42
N LYS A 300 -22.18 1.04 -3.80
CA LYS A 300 -22.86 2.18 -4.45
C LYS A 300 -21.89 3.10 -5.20
N CYS A 301 -20.58 3.00 -4.98
CA CYS A 301 -19.62 3.63 -5.86
C CYS A 301 -19.64 2.85 -7.18
N GLU A 302 -20.35 3.37 -8.17
CA GLU A 302 -20.74 2.79 -9.48
C GLU A 302 -19.61 2.07 -10.26
N ASN A 303 -19.04 0.98 -9.75
CA ASN A 303 -17.83 0.34 -10.29
C ASN A 303 -16.68 1.34 -10.59
N ARG A 304 -16.68 2.51 -9.94
CA ARG A 304 -15.68 3.54 -10.18
C ARG A 304 -14.33 3.09 -9.62
N LEU A 305 -13.27 3.41 -10.35
CA LEU A 305 -11.90 3.15 -9.93
C LEU A 305 -11.42 4.30 -9.04
N PHE A 306 -10.57 3.98 -8.09
CA PHE A 306 -10.04 4.94 -7.12
C PHE A 306 -8.51 4.93 -7.13
N CYS A 307 -7.87 5.98 -6.63
CA CYS A 307 -6.45 5.98 -6.33
C CYS A 307 -6.23 6.59 -4.94
N VAL A 308 -5.18 6.15 -4.25
CA VAL A 308 -4.64 6.87 -3.11
C VAL A 308 -3.71 7.95 -3.64
N LYS A 309 -4.03 9.20 -3.34
CA LYS A 309 -3.19 10.36 -3.62
C LYS A 309 -2.39 10.69 -2.37
N PHE A 310 -1.08 10.84 -2.51
CA PHE A 310 -0.19 11.39 -1.49
C PHE A 310 0.26 12.77 -1.92
N GLU A 311 0.24 13.74 -1.01
CA GLU A 311 0.62 15.12 -1.28
C GLU A 311 1.28 15.79 -0.07
N ILE A 312 2.12 16.79 -0.33
CA ILE A 312 2.79 17.57 0.72
C ILE A 312 1.90 18.74 1.16
N THR A 313 1.51 18.79 2.43
CA THR A 313 0.44 19.66 2.97
C THR A 313 0.69 21.16 2.91
N LYS A 314 1.94 21.60 2.74
CA LYS A 314 2.32 23.02 2.75
C LYS A 314 2.61 23.58 1.37
N ILE A 315 2.58 22.71 0.35
CA ILE A 315 3.03 23.01 -1.00
C ILE A 315 1.95 22.55 -1.95
N GLU A 316 0.95 23.41 -2.14
CA GLU A 316 -0.17 23.13 -3.03
C GLU A 316 0.19 23.47 -4.48
N GLY A 317 -0.35 22.69 -5.42
CA GLY A 317 -0.29 23.00 -6.85
C GLY A 317 0.90 22.46 -7.65
N TYR A 318 1.86 21.77 -7.02
CA TYR A 318 2.97 21.12 -7.72
C TYR A 318 2.72 19.62 -7.95
N HIS A 319 2.50 19.22 -9.21
CA HIS A 319 2.17 17.85 -9.57
C HIS A 319 3.28 16.84 -9.25
N PHE A 320 4.55 17.24 -9.35
CA PHE A 320 5.69 16.37 -9.03
C PHE A 320 5.86 16.10 -7.52
N LEU A 321 5.17 16.84 -6.65
CA LEU A 321 5.10 16.57 -5.21
C LEU A 321 3.83 15.80 -4.83
N GLN A 322 3.13 15.27 -5.82
CA GLN A 322 2.00 14.38 -5.67
C GLN A 322 2.38 12.99 -6.19
N ALA A 323 1.96 11.95 -5.47
CA ALA A 323 2.15 10.58 -5.90
C ALA A 323 0.82 9.83 -5.86
N PHE A 324 0.49 9.11 -6.93
CA PHE A 324 -0.75 8.36 -7.06
C PHE A 324 -0.45 6.87 -7.03
N SER A 325 -1.24 6.13 -6.25
CA SER A 325 -1.20 4.67 -6.30
C SER A 325 -1.72 4.15 -7.65
N HIS A 326 -1.51 2.86 -7.91
CA HIS A 326 -2.26 2.19 -8.98
C HIS A 326 -3.76 2.33 -8.73
N THR A 327 -4.54 2.22 -9.80
CA THR A 327 -5.99 2.23 -9.73
C THR A 327 -6.48 1.07 -8.88
N ILE A 328 -7.47 1.34 -8.04
CA ILE A 328 -8.04 0.42 -7.07
C ILE A 328 -9.48 0.15 -7.51
N ARG A 329 -9.79 -1.13 -7.71
CA ARG A 329 -11.15 -1.62 -7.90
C ARG A 329 -11.69 -2.09 -6.56
N CYS A 330 -12.72 -1.41 -6.06
CA CYS A 330 -13.46 -1.91 -4.91
C CYS A 330 -14.41 -3.03 -5.37
N ILE A 331 -14.05 -4.30 -5.13
CA ILE A 331 -14.95 -5.42 -5.43
C ILE A 331 -15.82 -5.73 -4.21
N SER A 332 -17.13 -5.55 -4.38
CA SER A 332 -18.15 -5.99 -3.44
C SER A 332 -18.36 -7.51 -3.48
N ARG A 333 -18.25 -8.14 -2.30
CA ARG A 333 -18.94 -9.37 -1.84
C ARG A 333 -19.23 -10.47 -2.88
N SER A 334 -18.24 -10.98 -3.60
CA SER A 334 -18.18 -12.41 -3.97
C SER A 334 -16.91 -12.72 -4.77
N ARG A 335 -16.20 -13.79 -4.41
CA ARG A 335 -15.47 -14.57 -5.41
C ARG A 335 -16.40 -15.69 -5.85
N ASN A 336 -16.69 -15.75 -7.15
CA ASN A 336 -16.94 -17.03 -7.78
C ASN A 336 -15.66 -17.84 -7.64
N THR A 337 -15.75 -18.99 -7.00
CA THR A 337 -14.66 -19.97 -6.91
C THR A 337 -14.15 -20.29 -8.31
N ARG A 338 -12.92 -19.88 -8.63
CA ARG A 338 -12.17 -20.54 -9.70
C ARG A 338 -10.79 -20.96 -9.21
N THR A 339 -10.51 -22.18 -9.61
CA THR A 339 -9.42 -23.09 -9.32
C THR A 339 -8.06 -22.40 -9.23
N SER A 340 -7.41 -22.58 -8.09
CA SER A 340 -5.98 -22.35 -7.90
C SER A 340 -5.17 -23.19 -8.89
N THR A 341 -4.81 -22.59 -10.02
CA THR A 341 -3.68 -23.04 -10.84
C THR A 341 -2.40 -22.46 -10.24
N ILE A 342 -1.65 -23.31 -9.54
CA ILE A 342 -0.18 -23.46 -9.60
C ILE A 342 0.10 -24.73 -8.78
N ILE A 343 0.08 -25.88 -9.46
CA ILE A 343 0.74 -27.09 -8.98
C ILE A 343 2.07 -27.11 -9.71
N TRP A 344 3.15 -26.71 -9.05
CA TRP A 344 4.49 -27.02 -9.55
C TRP A 344 4.99 -28.28 -8.84
N LYS A 345 4.77 -29.43 -9.47
CA LYS A 345 5.47 -30.67 -9.10
C LYS A 345 6.94 -30.53 -9.52
N LYS A 346 7.84 -30.64 -8.54
CA LYS A 346 9.25 -30.98 -8.78
C LYS A 346 9.32 -32.41 -9.33
N THR A 347 9.97 -32.58 -10.47
CA THR A 347 10.49 -33.87 -10.93
C THR A 347 11.98 -33.68 -11.19
N SER A 348 12.79 -34.23 -10.29
CA SER A 348 14.22 -34.45 -10.50
C SER A 348 14.46 -35.86 -11.08
N ALA A 349 15.42 -35.92 -11.99
CA ALA A 349 15.65 -36.94 -13.01
C ALA A 349 16.08 -38.33 -12.53
N VAL A 350 15.80 -39.34 -13.37
CA VAL A 350 16.65 -40.52 -13.64
C VAL A 350 16.46 -40.93 -15.12
N HIS A 351 17.52 -40.83 -15.92
CA HIS A 351 17.70 -41.43 -17.26
C HIS A 351 17.81 -42.97 -17.15
N PRO A 352 17.53 -43.82 -18.18
CA PRO A 352 18.33 -43.80 -19.41
C PRO A 352 17.71 -44.28 -20.75
N LEU A 353 18.41 -43.84 -21.80
CA LEU A 353 18.74 -44.47 -23.09
C LEU A 353 17.67 -44.89 -24.13
N ASN A 354 17.92 -44.33 -25.32
CA ASN A 354 17.90 -44.91 -26.67
C ASN A 354 16.59 -44.99 -27.49
N GLY A 355 16.76 -44.61 -28.77
CA GLY A 355 15.88 -44.94 -29.90
C GLY A 355 15.13 -43.73 -30.44
N SER A 356 15.77 -42.82 -31.19
CA SER A 356 15.82 -42.83 -32.67
C SER A 356 14.54 -42.36 -33.37
N GLN A 357 14.65 -41.21 -34.04
CA GLN A 357 14.02 -40.83 -35.33
C GLN A 357 12.47 -40.76 -35.36
N SER A 358 11.79 -39.92 -36.12
CA SER A 358 12.04 -38.74 -36.95
C SER A 358 10.68 -38.43 -37.59
N ASN A 359 10.36 -37.15 -37.83
CA ASN A 359 9.42 -36.64 -38.85
C ASN A 359 7.96 -37.14 -38.79
N GLY A 360 6.92 -36.34 -38.98
CA GLY A 360 6.77 -34.97 -39.46
C GLY A 360 5.32 -34.79 -39.90
N LEU A 361 4.92 -33.52 -40.00
CA LEU A 361 3.91 -32.95 -40.90
C LEU A 361 2.41 -33.29 -40.70
N ASP A 362 1.69 -32.19 -40.46
CA ASP A 362 0.53 -31.70 -41.21
C ASP A 362 -0.89 -32.21 -40.91
N ASP A 363 -1.62 -31.25 -40.33
CA ASP A 363 -2.86 -30.64 -40.80
C ASP A 363 -4.22 -31.36 -40.74
N ALA A 364 -5.21 -30.47 -40.52
CA ALA A 364 -6.66 -30.59 -40.74
C ALA A 364 -7.54 -31.15 -39.60
N LEU A 365 -8.05 -30.22 -38.78
CA LEU A 365 -9.48 -30.13 -38.37
C LEU A 365 -10.37 -30.31 -39.62
N LEU A 366 -11.58 -30.88 -39.62
CA LEU A 366 -12.70 -30.96 -38.68
C LEU A 366 -13.76 -31.94 -39.25
N GLU A 367 -14.83 -32.15 -38.49
CA GLU A 367 -16.12 -32.81 -38.81
C GLU A 367 -16.25 -34.29 -38.41
N LEU A 368 -17.35 -34.77 -37.81
CA LEU A 368 -18.62 -34.21 -37.34
C LEU A 368 -19.41 -35.41 -36.76
N GLN A 369 -20.06 -35.25 -35.60
CA GLN A 369 -21.26 -35.99 -35.10
C GLN A 369 -21.18 -37.53 -34.93
N HIS A 370 -21.94 -38.23 -34.07
CA HIS A 370 -22.74 -38.00 -32.88
C HIS A 370 -23.09 -39.41 -32.35
N THR A 371 -23.13 -39.60 -31.02
CA THR A 371 -24.04 -40.49 -30.24
C THR A 371 -23.94 -42.03 -30.48
N THR A 372 -24.06 -42.94 -29.49
CA THR A 372 -25.07 -43.04 -28.42
C THR A 372 -24.73 -44.24 -27.48
N VAL A 373 -24.78 -44.02 -26.14
CA VAL A 373 -25.50 -44.83 -25.10
C VAL A 373 -24.97 -46.23 -24.69
N HIS A 374 -24.41 -46.36 -23.46
CA HIS A 374 -24.98 -46.87 -22.17
C HIS A 374 -24.98 -48.41 -22.04
N GLU A 375 -24.87 -49.07 -20.88
CA GLU A 375 -24.94 -48.80 -19.43
C GLU A 375 -24.23 -49.99 -18.72
N ALA A 376 -23.70 -49.90 -17.49
CA ALA A 376 -24.50 -50.09 -16.28
C ALA A 376 -23.81 -49.57 -15.00
N LYS A 377 -24.67 -49.06 -14.11
CA LYS A 377 -24.48 -48.30 -12.86
C LYS A 377 -24.04 -49.16 -11.66
N LEU A 378 -23.67 -48.47 -10.56
CA LEU A 378 -24.46 -48.42 -9.32
C LEU A 378 -24.12 -47.15 -8.49
N SER A 379 -25.18 -46.46 -8.02
CA SER A 379 -25.20 -45.28 -7.13
C SER A 379 -25.77 -45.72 -5.75
N PRO A 380 -26.01 -44.88 -4.68
CA PRO A 380 -26.78 -43.63 -4.73
C PRO A 380 -26.44 -42.48 -3.74
N SER A 381 -26.93 -41.30 -4.14
CA SER A 381 -27.14 -40.05 -3.38
C SER A 381 -28.48 -40.01 -2.65
N SER A 382 -28.66 -39.12 -1.66
CA SER A 382 -29.99 -38.66 -1.20
C SER A 382 -30.12 -37.13 -1.21
N LYS A 383 -31.30 -36.66 -1.65
CA LYS A 383 -31.72 -35.27 -1.96
C LYS A 383 -32.50 -34.64 -0.80
N ARG A 384 -32.67 -33.31 -0.82
CA ARG A 384 -33.91 -32.65 -0.33
C ARG A 384 -34.54 -31.83 -1.46
N VAL A 385 -35.88 -31.89 -1.48
CA VAL A 385 -36.84 -31.61 -2.56
C VAL A 385 -37.42 -30.19 -2.46
N ARG A 386 -37.68 -29.55 -3.62
CA ARG A 386 -38.62 -28.42 -3.78
C ARG A 386 -39.90 -28.95 -4.43
N LEU A 387 -41.06 -28.53 -3.94
CA LEU A 387 -42.39 -28.83 -4.50
C LEU A 387 -42.86 -27.61 -5.35
N GLY A 388 -43.22 -27.83 -6.62
CA GLY A 388 -43.94 -26.88 -7.50
C GLY A 388 -45.46 -27.18 -7.52
N GLY A 389 -46.36 -26.46 -8.19
CA GLY A 389 -46.31 -25.39 -9.21
C GLY A 389 -47.61 -24.54 -9.15
N ALA A 390 -47.84 -23.51 -9.98
CA ALA A 390 -48.17 -23.60 -11.41
C ALA A 390 -47.96 -22.27 -12.19
N LYS A 391 -47.85 -22.38 -13.53
CA LYS A 391 -47.73 -21.36 -14.60
C LYS A 391 -49.08 -20.59 -14.80
N MET A 392 -49.27 -19.48 -15.55
CA MET A 392 -48.55 -18.66 -16.55
C MET A 392 -49.38 -17.36 -16.78
N LEU A 393 -48.76 -16.21 -17.12
CA LEU A 393 -49.05 -15.37 -18.32
C LEU A 393 -48.26 -14.03 -18.29
N ARG A 394 -47.70 -13.66 -19.44
CA ARG A 394 -47.03 -12.38 -19.77
C ARG A 394 -48.08 -11.32 -20.12
N MET A 395 -47.89 -10.04 -19.76
CA MET A 395 -47.69 -8.91 -20.69
C MET A 395 -47.59 -7.53 -19.96
N ASN A 396 -46.67 -6.68 -20.45
CA ASN A 396 -46.60 -5.20 -20.48
C ASN A 396 -46.28 -4.32 -19.23
N GLN A 397 -45.35 -3.39 -19.48
CA GLN A 397 -44.83 -2.18 -18.78
C GLN A 397 -45.90 -1.13 -18.37
N PRO A 398 -45.53 0.08 -17.83
CA PRO A 398 -44.57 0.44 -16.77
C PRO A 398 -45.17 1.44 -15.74
N ASP A 399 -44.33 1.92 -14.80
CA ASP A 399 -44.38 3.14 -13.99
C ASP A 399 -45.60 3.43 -13.07
N GLU A 400 -45.35 3.44 -11.76
CA GLU A 400 -45.91 4.46 -10.87
C GLU A 400 -45.09 4.60 -9.58
N GLU A 401 -44.73 5.86 -9.29
CA GLU A 401 -44.05 6.36 -8.11
C GLU A 401 -44.79 6.01 -6.82
N CYS A 402 -44.06 5.81 -5.72
CA CYS A 402 -44.64 6.01 -4.40
C CYS A 402 -43.69 6.75 -3.47
N ASN A 403 -43.95 8.05 -3.37
CA ASN A 403 -43.49 8.94 -2.33
C ASN A 403 -44.09 8.53 -0.97
N SER A 404 -43.30 8.61 0.10
CA SER A 404 -43.80 9.13 1.39
C SER A 404 -42.64 9.51 2.31
N SER A 405 -42.27 10.79 2.19
CA SER A 405 -42.02 11.75 3.27
C SER A 405 -41.64 11.25 4.68
N ALA A 406 -40.47 11.73 5.08
CA ALA A 406 -40.01 11.94 6.44
C ALA A 406 -41.01 12.69 7.33
N TRP A 407 -40.97 12.41 8.64
CA TRP A 407 -41.16 13.43 9.67
C TRP A 407 -40.10 13.31 10.77
N THR A 408 -39.41 14.43 10.91
CA THR A 408 -38.32 14.76 11.81
C THR A 408 -38.84 15.37 13.12
N ALA A 409 -37.97 15.29 14.14
CA ALA A 409 -37.77 16.28 15.20
C ALA A 409 -38.86 16.33 16.30
N ASN A 410 -38.55 16.41 17.59
CA ASN A 410 -37.33 16.85 18.25
C ASN A 410 -37.48 16.61 19.78
N GLN A 411 -36.33 16.45 20.46
CA GLN A 411 -36.06 16.98 21.82
C GLN A 411 -36.78 16.34 23.03
N VAL A 412 -36.23 16.18 24.24
CA VAL A 412 -34.90 16.38 24.87
C VAL A 412 -35.06 15.89 26.33
N VAL A 413 -34.04 15.19 26.85
CA VAL A 413 -33.47 15.32 28.21
C VAL A 413 -34.20 14.79 29.46
N ASN A 414 -33.39 13.99 30.18
CA ASN A 414 -33.27 13.74 31.62
C ASN A 414 -34.36 13.00 32.41
N GLY A 415 -33.84 12.03 33.18
CA GLY A 415 -34.10 12.02 34.61
C GLY A 415 -34.62 10.70 35.14
N PHE A 416 -33.77 9.69 35.26
CA PHE A 416 -34.02 8.60 36.20
C PHE A 416 -33.80 9.12 37.62
N GLY A 417 -34.81 8.93 38.47
CA GLY A 417 -34.71 9.16 39.90
C GLY A 417 -35.77 8.38 40.67
N SER A 418 -35.30 7.39 41.43
CA SER A 418 -35.92 6.78 42.62
C SER A 418 -37.21 5.98 42.41
N SER A 419 -37.19 4.65 42.58
CA SER A 419 -37.44 3.92 43.85
C SER A 419 -38.89 4.11 44.35
N LEU A 420 -39.64 3.12 44.84
CA LEU A 420 -39.38 1.79 45.39
C LEU A 420 -40.75 1.09 45.53
N ASP A 421 -40.74 -0.24 45.46
CA ASP A 421 -41.60 -1.19 46.17
C ASP A 421 -43.14 -1.13 46.13
N GLY A 422 -43.71 -2.32 45.87
CA GLY A 422 -45.10 -2.61 46.22
C GLY A 422 -45.73 -3.83 45.53
N ARG A 423 -45.14 -5.02 45.66
CA ARG A 423 -45.91 -6.30 45.61
C ARG A 423 -46.41 -6.58 47.05
N PRO A 424 -47.34 -7.52 47.36
CA PRO A 424 -48.19 -8.38 46.51
C PRO A 424 -49.65 -8.54 47.00
N GLY A 425 -50.50 -9.24 46.24
CA GLY A 425 -51.76 -9.79 46.79
C GLY A 425 -52.69 -10.40 45.74
N ASN A 426 -52.82 -11.72 45.76
CA ASN A 426 -53.62 -12.58 44.88
C ASN A 426 -55.11 -12.67 45.27
N PHE A 427 -55.86 -13.43 44.45
CA PHE A 427 -57.21 -14.03 44.58
C PHE A 427 -58.30 -13.30 43.75
N GLU A 428 -58.69 -13.85 42.59
CA GLU A 428 -59.80 -14.83 42.36
C GLU A 428 -61.18 -14.13 42.42
N GLU A 429 -62.19 -14.30 41.56
CA GLU A 429 -62.46 -15.10 40.36
C GLU A 429 -63.80 -14.59 39.76
N ALA A 430 -64.01 -14.84 38.45
CA ALA A 430 -65.29 -15.00 37.72
C ALA A 430 -66.25 -13.81 37.40
N GLY A 431 -66.67 -13.72 36.12
CA GLY A 431 -67.87 -12.97 35.71
C GLY A 431 -68.05 -12.58 34.23
N ASN A 432 -68.03 -13.53 33.30
CA ASN A 432 -68.63 -13.60 31.94
C ASN A 432 -69.25 -12.37 31.23
N SER A 433 -68.92 -12.14 29.93
CA SER A 433 -69.79 -12.49 28.76
C SER A 433 -69.37 -11.85 27.41
N SER A 434 -69.45 -12.67 26.34
CA SER A 434 -69.68 -12.42 24.88
C SER A 434 -68.84 -11.39 24.09
N ASP A 435 -68.48 -11.57 22.81
CA ASP A 435 -68.62 -12.63 21.80
C ASP A 435 -67.68 -12.29 20.63
N SER A 436 -67.10 -13.30 19.96
CA SER A 436 -67.04 -13.49 18.49
C SER A 436 -65.86 -14.36 18.06
N GLU A 437 -66.22 -15.51 17.48
CA GLU A 437 -65.42 -16.51 16.75
C GLU A 437 -64.59 -15.85 15.61
N SER A 438 -63.43 -16.35 15.19
CA SER A 438 -63.29 -17.69 14.62
C SER A 438 -61.83 -18.05 14.27
N THR A 439 -61.60 -19.37 14.27
CA THR A 439 -60.55 -20.15 13.57
C THR A 439 -59.11 -20.17 14.08
N GLU A 440 -58.88 -21.13 14.98
CA GLU A 440 -57.69 -21.99 15.16
C GLU A 440 -57.02 -22.41 13.80
N PRO A 441 -55.71 -22.75 13.75
CA PRO A 441 -55.18 -23.88 14.51
C PRO A 441 -53.79 -23.72 15.14
N ARG A 442 -53.74 -24.09 16.42
CA ARG A 442 -52.77 -24.99 17.07
C ARG A 442 -51.33 -25.04 16.52
N GLN A 443 -50.42 -24.69 17.42
CA GLN A 443 -48.98 -25.00 17.41
C GLN A 443 -48.63 -26.41 16.90
N PRO A 444 -47.38 -26.59 16.44
CA PRO A 444 -46.56 -27.70 16.90
C PRO A 444 -45.50 -27.17 17.86
N THR A 445 -45.70 -27.50 19.12
CA THR A 445 -44.73 -27.44 20.20
C THR A 445 -43.50 -28.26 19.77
N LEU A 446 -42.43 -27.60 19.32
CA LEU A 446 -41.15 -28.29 19.12
C LEU A 446 -40.48 -28.44 20.49
N LYS A 447 -40.79 -29.54 21.17
CA LYS A 447 -39.85 -30.17 22.12
C LYS A 447 -38.66 -30.67 21.30
N GLY A 448 -37.70 -29.79 21.05
CA GLY A 448 -36.34 -30.12 20.64
C GLY A 448 -35.42 -29.80 21.81
N VAL A 449 -34.67 -30.81 22.25
CA VAL A 449 -33.73 -30.77 23.38
C VAL A 449 -32.98 -29.44 23.46
N SER A 450 -33.19 -28.73 24.57
CA SER A 450 -32.30 -27.64 25.00
C SER A 450 -30.89 -28.21 25.17
N SER A 451 -30.02 -27.90 24.21
CA SER A 451 -28.58 -27.86 24.43
C SER A 451 -28.23 -26.42 24.81
N GLY A 452 -28.41 -26.09 26.08
CA GLY A 452 -28.27 -24.73 26.64
C GLY A 452 -26.86 -24.14 26.65
N ASN A 453 -25.88 -24.75 25.96
CA ASN A 453 -24.46 -24.42 26.07
C ASN A 453 -23.80 -24.34 24.68
N SER A 454 -24.39 -23.59 23.75
CA SER A 454 -23.75 -23.33 22.45
C SER A 454 -23.74 -21.85 22.16
N VAL A 455 -22.58 -21.33 21.72
CA VAL A 455 -22.41 -19.91 21.41
C VAL A 455 -23.40 -19.51 20.31
N SER A 456 -24.17 -18.44 20.55
CA SER A 456 -25.26 -18.02 19.66
C SER A 456 -24.75 -17.61 18.27
N ASP A 457 -25.56 -17.83 17.24
CA ASP A 457 -25.26 -17.38 15.87
C ASP A 457 -25.05 -15.86 15.80
N LEU A 458 -25.74 -15.10 16.65
CA LEU A 458 -25.54 -13.65 16.78
C LEU A 458 -24.13 -13.32 17.27
N THR A 459 -23.61 -14.05 18.26
CA THR A 459 -22.26 -13.89 18.80
C THR A 459 -21.20 -14.19 17.73
N ILE A 460 -21.40 -15.27 16.96
CA ILE A 460 -20.52 -15.62 15.84
C ILE A 460 -20.55 -14.54 14.76
N PHE A 461 -21.72 -14.03 14.42
CA PHE A 461 -21.87 -12.95 13.45
C PHE A 461 -21.23 -11.66 13.93
N ARG A 462 -21.39 -11.29 15.21
CA ARG A 462 -20.72 -10.14 15.83
C ARG A 462 -19.21 -10.27 15.77
N TYR A 463 -18.64 -11.43 16.09
CA TYR A 463 -17.19 -11.66 15.95
C TYR A 463 -16.72 -11.51 14.50
N CYS A 464 -17.48 -12.09 13.56
CA CYS A 464 -17.20 -12.04 12.13
C CYS A 464 -17.46 -10.67 11.49
N LEU A 465 -18.04 -9.70 12.19
CA LEU A 465 -18.25 -8.33 11.69
C LEU A 465 -17.49 -7.25 12.47
N GLY A 466 -17.18 -7.50 13.74
CA GLY A 466 -16.51 -6.54 14.62
C GLY A 466 -15.06 -6.26 14.23
N GLY A 467 -14.60 -5.07 14.58
CA GLY A 467 -13.19 -4.70 14.57
C GLY A 467 -12.41 -5.39 15.69
N LEU A 468 -11.12 -5.04 15.83
CA LEU A 468 -10.24 -5.68 16.81
C LEU A 468 -10.71 -5.41 18.25
N THR A 469 -11.22 -4.22 18.54
CA THR A 469 -11.72 -3.83 19.86
C THR A 469 -12.97 -4.62 20.23
N GLU A 470 -13.97 -4.69 19.33
CA GLU A 470 -15.20 -5.45 19.59
C GLU A 470 -14.91 -6.94 19.73
N ARG A 471 -14.01 -7.47 18.90
CA ARG A 471 -13.56 -8.87 19.01
C ARG A 471 -12.86 -9.14 20.33
N SER A 472 -12.01 -8.23 20.80
CA SER A 472 -11.30 -8.35 22.07
C SER A 472 -12.29 -8.40 23.23
N LEU A 473 -13.23 -7.46 23.28
CA LEU A 473 -14.29 -7.42 24.30
C LEU A 473 -15.14 -8.69 24.27
N LEU A 474 -15.58 -9.12 23.08
CA LEU A 474 -16.38 -10.32 22.94
C LEU A 474 -15.62 -11.58 23.37
N LEU A 475 -14.35 -11.69 23.01
CA LEU A 475 -13.52 -12.82 23.44
C LEU A 475 -13.24 -12.79 24.93
N LYS A 476 -13.11 -11.61 25.56
CA LYS A 476 -13.01 -11.49 27.02
C LYS A 476 -14.28 -12.00 27.71
N GLU A 477 -15.44 -11.63 27.20
CA GLU A 477 -16.74 -12.12 27.70
C GLU A 477 -16.89 -13.64 27.53
N ILE A 478 -16.59 -14.17 26.33
CA ILE A 478 -16.68 -15.61 26.06
C ILE A 478 -15.66 -16.39 26.89
N ALA A 479 -14.41 -15.93 26.97
CA ALA A 479 -13.35 -16.62 27.69
C ALA A 479 -13.63 -16.81 29.19
N THR A 480 -14.33 -15.85 29.80
CA THR A 480 -14.68 -15.90 31.23
C THR A 480 -15.87 -16.81 31.53
N THR A 481 -16.72 -17.10 30.55
CA THR A 481 -18.00 -17.81 30.74
C THR A 481 -18.06 -19.19 30.08
N ALA A 482 -17.37 -19.37 28.95
CA ALA A 482 -17.43 -20.58 28.14
C ALA A 482 -16.39 -21.64 28.57
N SER A 483 -16.76 -22.91 28.42
CA SER A 483 -15.88 -24.07 28.50
C SER A 483 -14.86 -24.10 27.35
N ASP A 484 -13.81 -24.91 27.49
CA ASP A 484 -12.78 -25.05 26.44
C ASP A 484 -13.38 -25.68 25.17
N GLU A 485 -14.32 -26.62 25.33
CA GLU A 485 -15.09 -27.22 24.24
C GLU A 485 -15.96 -26.19 23.49
N GLU A 486 -16.64 -25.30 24.21
CA GLU A 486 -17.45 -24.23 23.59
C GLU A 486 -16.58 -23.21 22.84
N ILE A 487 -15.38 -22.89 23.34
CA ILE A 487 -14.41 -22.03 22.64
C ILE A 487 -13.90 -22.71 21.37
N LEU A 488 -13.64 -24.03 21.41
CA LEU A 488 -13.26 -24.81 20.24
C LEU A 488 -14.37 -24.82 19.19
N GLU A 489 -15.62 -25.06 19.59
CA GLU A 489 -16.78 -25.04 18.70
C GLU A 489 -16.98 -23.64 18.10
N PHE A 490 -16.86 -22.60 18.92
CA PHE A 490 -16.94 -21.20 18.48
C PHE A 490 -15.84 -20.88 17.45
N ALA A 491 -14.60 -21.30 17.69
CA ALA A 491 -13.50 -21.13 16.75
C ALA A 491 -13.76 -21.83 15.41
N ASP A 492 -14.33 -23.03 15.45
CA ASP A 492 -14.66 -23.82 14.26
C ASP A 492 -15.82 -23.19 13.47
N LYS A 493 -16.88 -22.71 14.16
CA LYS A 493 -17.97 -21.96 13.54
C LYS A 493 -17.50 -20.64 12.94
N VAL A 494 -16.70 -19.86 13.66
CA VAL A 494 -16.12 -18.62 13.11
C VAL A 494 -15.29 -18.91 11.87
N SER A 495 -14.48 -19.97 11.88
CA SER A 495 -13.68 -20.36 10.70
C SER A 495 -14.58 -20.72 9.51
N LEU A 496 -15.68 -21.43 9.75
CA LEU A 496 -16.67 -21.79 8.74
C LEU A 496 -17.36 -20.54 8.15
N TYR A 497 -17.86 -19.64 9.00
CA TYR A 497 -18.64 -18.48 8.55
C TYR A 497 -17.78 -17.33 7.99
N SER A 498 -16.53 -17.19 8.46
CA SER A 498 -15.57 -16.22 7.90
C SER A 498 -14.89 -16.74 6.63
N GLY A 499 -14.91 -18.05 6.38
CA GLY A 499 -14.13 -18.69 5.32
C GLY A 499 -12.61 -18.65 5.57
N CYS A 500 -12.18 -18.36 6.80
CA CYS A 500 -10.78 -18.12 7.16
C CYS A 500 -10.40 -18.87 8.44
N CYS A 501 -9.42 -19.79 8.35
CA CYS A 501 -8.96 -20.54 9.53
C CYS A 501 -8.00 -19.75 10.44
N HIS A 502 -7.48 -18.60 10.00
CA HIS A 502 -6.50 -17.82 10.78
C HIS A 502 -7.07 -17.32 12.12
N HIS A 503 -8.38 -17.08 12.23
CA HIS A 503 -9.03 -16.69 13.49
C HIS A 503 -9.04 -17.81 14.52
N ARG A 504 -9.04 -19.07 14.06
CA ARG A 504 -9.20 -20.25 14.90
C ARG A 504 -8.17 -20.27 16.02
N HIS A 505 -6.93 -19.92 15.71
CA HIS A 505 -5.86 -19.97 16.70
C HIS A 505 -6.04 -18.93 17.81
N GLN A 506 -6.34 -17.69 17.42
CA GLN A 506 -6.49 -16.56 18.36
C GLN A 506 -7.69 -16.73 19.30
N ILE A 507 -8.76 -17.35 18.80
CA ILE A 507 -9.93 -17.72 19.61
C ILE A 507 -9.55 -18.82 20.60
N LYS A 508 -8.82 -19.86 20.17
CA LYS A 508 -8.43 -20.98 21.04
C LYS A 508 -7.52 -20.57 22.20
N VAL A 509 -6.68 -19.56 22.00
CA VAL A 509 -5.74 -19.11 23.05
C VAL A 509 -6.35 -18.05 23.97
N SER A 510 -7.54 -17.51 23.67
CA SER A 510 -8.13 -16.36 24.40
C SER A 510 -8.26 -16.61 25.89
N LYS A 511 -8.80 -17.77 26.28
CA LYS A 511 -9.07 -18.11 27.67
C LYS A 511 -7.80 -18.20 28.50
N ARG A 512 -6.80 -18.94 28.00
CA ARG A 512 -5.49 -19.01 28.68
C ARG A 512 -4.78 -17.66 28.71
N LEU A 513 -4.84 -16.89 27.62
CA LEU A 513 -4.25 -15.53 27.56
C LEU A 513 -4.82 -14.65 28.67
N ILE A 514 -6.14 -14.66 28.85
CA ILE A 514 -6.83 -13.86 29.86
C ILE A 514 -6.53 -14.36 31.28
N ASP A 515 -6.67 -15.67 31.51
CA ASP A 515 -6.46 -16.27 32.83
C ASP A 515 -5.02 -16.08 33.32
N GLU A 516 -4.03 -16.32 32.45
CA GLU A 516 -2.62 -16.12 32.78
C GLU A 516 -2.27 -14.64 32.90
N GLY A 517 -2.88 -13.77 32.10
CA GLY A 517 -2.70 -12.32 32.19
C GLY A 517 -3.19 -11.75 33.52
N ILE A 518 -4.38 -12.15 33.96
CA ILE A 518 -4.94 -11.75 35.27
C ILE A 518 -4.03 -12.22 36.40
N LYS A 519 -3.57 -13.49 36.35
CA LYS A 519 -2.66 -14.04 37.36
C LYS A 519 -1.33 -13.29 37.40
N ALA A 520 -0.72 -13.03 36.24
CA ALA A 520 0.54 -12.29 36.14
C ALA A 520 0.38 -10.85 36.66
N TRP A 521 -0.69 -10.14 36.27
CA TRP A 521 -0.95 -8.79 36.76
C TRP A 521 -1.17 -8.76 38.27
N ASN A 522 -1.95 -9.66 38.83
CA ASN A 522 -2.21 -9.71 40.28
C ASN A 522 -0.92 -9.99 41.07
N LEU A 523 -0.05 -10.86 40.54
CA LEU A 523 1.24 -11.18 41.14
C LEU A 523 2.18 -9.96 41.15
N MET A 524 2.27 -9.25 40.03
CA MET A 524 3.13 -8.06 39.89
C MET A 524 2.60 -6.84 40.63
N SER A 525 1.29 -6.59 40.55
CA SER A 525 0.67 -5.40 41.10
C SER A 525 0.56 -5.43 42.62
N GLN A 526 0.40 -6.62 43.21
CA GLN A 526 0.09 -6.78 44.64
C GLN A 526 -1.08 -5.88 45.08
N ASN A 527 -2.10 -5.73 44.22
CA ASN A 527 -3.26 -4.84 44.35
C ASN A 527 -2.97 -3.33 44.22
N ASN A 528 -1.79 -2.93 43.77
CA ASN A 528 -1.51 -1.54 43.42
C ASN A 528 -2.07 -1.20 42.04
N HIS A 529 -2.54 0.04 41.88
CA HIS A 529 -3.06 0.55 40.60
C HIS A 529 -1.95 0.77 39.57
N GLN A 530 -0.73 1.04 40.04
CA GLN A 530 0.47 1.25 39.24
C GLN A 530 1.68 0.65 39.93
N VAL A 531 2.63 0.15 39.15
CA VAL A 531 3.89 -0.44 39.61
C VAL A 531 5.06 0.08 38.79
N GLN A 532 6.25 0.17 39.39
CA GLN A 532 7.44 0.61 38.65
C GLN A 532 7.87 -0.45 37.64
N TRP A 533 8.23 -0.05 36.43
CA TRP A 533 8.65 -0.96 35.36
C TRP A 533 9.81 -1.84 35.81
N GLU A 534 10.82 -1.23 36.42
CA GLU A 534 12.03 -1.91 36.89
C GLU A 534 11.72 -3.01 37.92
N SER A 535 10.63 -2.85 38.69
CA SER A 535 10.20 -3.84 39.68
C SER A 535 9.49 -5.05 39.08
N VAL A 536 8.98 -4.95 37.85
CA VAL A 536 8.20 -6.02 37.19
C VAL A 536 8.93 -6.73 36.05
N VAL A 537 10.07 -6.20 35.58
CA VAL A 537 10.88 -6.81 34.50
C VAL A 537 11.16 -8.29 34.74
N PHE A 538 11.57 -8.65 35.97
CA PHE A 538 11.87 -10.03 36.34
C PHE A 538 10.65 -10.95 36.21
N GLU A 539 9.49 -10.50 36.69
CA GLU A 539 8.27 -11.31 36.63
C GLU A 539 7.76 -11.45 35.19
N ILE A 540 7.85 -10.39 34.37
CA ILE A 540 7.54 -10.46 32.93
C ILE A 540 8.42 -11.52 32.24
N GLU A 541 9.71 -11.58 32.60
CA GLU A 541 10.63 -12.58 32.07
C GLU A 541 10.24 -14.01 32.46
N GLU A 542 9.98 -14.25 33.75
CA GLU A 542 9.57 -15.55 34.28
C GLU A 542 8.31 -16.05 33.57
N GLN A 543 7.30 -15.20 33.41
CA GLN A 543 6.08 -15.54 32.69
C GLN A 543 6.37 -15.88 31.21
N PHE A 544 7.19 -15.07 30.53
CA PHE A 544 7.58 -15.32 29.14
C PHE A 544 8.29 -16.68 29.00
N MET A 545 9.29 -16.95 29.84
CA MET A 545 10.09 -18.17 29.79
C MET A 545 9.25 -19.41 30.06
N ARG A 546 8.34 -19.31 31.04
CA ARG A 546 7.36 -20.36 31.37
C ARG A 546 6.46 -20.69 30.18
N ILE A 547 5.85 -19.67 29.54
CA ILE A 547 4.93 -19.88 28.42
C ILE A 547 5.68 -20.37 27.18
N ALA A 548 6.85 -19.80 26.89
CA ALA A 548 7.67 -20.16 25.74
C ALA A 548 8.38 -21.53 25.91
N CYS A 549 8.26 -22.19 27.08
CA CYS A 549 8.99 -23.41 27.40
C CYS A 549 10.50 -23.28 27.11
N CYS A 550 11.05 -22.08 27.36
CA CYS A 550 12.45 -21.74 27.09
C CYS A 550 13.21 -21.58 28.40
N THR A 551 14.37 -22.24 28.51
CA THR A 551 15.23 -22.17 29.70
C THR A 551 16.66 -21.72 29.38
N THR A 552 16.98 -21.56 28.10
CA THR A 552 18.36 -21.32 27.64
C THR A 552 18.57 -19.92 27.05
N ARG A 553 17.50 -19.23 26.66
CA ARG A 553 17.54 -17.88 26.09
C ARG A 553 16.54 -16.98 26.81
N SER A 554 17.07 -16.12 27.67
CA SER A 554 16.41 -15.00 28.37
C SER A 554 16.09 -13.83 27.44
N LEU A 555 15.28 -12.90 27.94
CA LEU A 555 15.05 -11.61 27.29
C LEU A 555 16.22 -10.66 27.60
N SER A 556 16.69 -9.94 26.58
CA SER A 556 17.72 -8.91 26.75
C SER A 556 17.12 -7.58 27.19
N GLN A 557 17.95 -6.65 27.66
CA GLN A 557 17.52 -5.30 28.02
C GLN A 557 16.81 -4.59 26.86
N GLN A 558 17.30 -4.76 25.63
CA GLN A 558 16.67 -4.17 24.44
C GLN A 558 15.30 -4.81 24.14
N ASP A 559 15.09 -6.08 24.48
CA ASP A 559 13.78 -6.73 24.33
C ASP A 559 12.76 -6.10 25.31
N PHE A 560 13.20 -5.77 26.54
CA PHE A 560 12.37 -5.04 27.50
C PHE A 560 12.08 -3.61 27.06
N GLU A 561 13.00 -2.92 26.38
CA GLU A 561 12.71 -1.59 25.81
C GLU A 561 11.63 -1.66 24.74
N VAL A 562 11.65 -2.70 23.88
CA VAL A 562 10.57 -2.93 22.90
C VAL A 562 9.25 -3.22 23.62
N LEU A 563 9.25 -4.06 24.65
CA LEU A 563 8.05 -4.33 25.45
C LEU A 563 7.51 -3.08 26.15
N ARG A 564 8.39 -2.25 26.70
CA ARG A 564 8.04 -0.98 27.34
C ARG A 564 7.38 -0.02 26.34
N LYS A 565 7.91 0.06 25.11
CA LYS A 565 7.31 0.82 24.00
C LYS A 565 5.92 0.29 23.61
N ILE A 566 5.75 -1.02 23.51
CA ILE A 566 4.44 -1.66 23.22
C ILE A 566 3.43 -1.38 24.34
N ALA A 567 3.87 -1.43 25.59
CA ALA A 567 3.04 -1.10 26.74
C ALA A 567 2.57 0.37 26.74
N GLY A 568 3.32 1.26 26.07
CA GLY A 568 3.07 2.70 26.08
C GLY A 568 3.36 3.36 27.43
N CYS A 569 4.24 2.76 28.24
CA CYS A 569 4.58 3.23 29.58
C CYS A 569 6.00 3.80 29.65
N ARG A 570 6.25 4.69 30.62
CA ARG A 570 7.60 5.21 30.92
C ARG A 570 8.21 4.42 32.08
N ASP A 571 8.07 4.95 33.29
CA ASP A 571 8.63 4.34 34.50
C ASP A 571 7.56 3.60 35.31
N ASN A 572 6.28 3.95 35.14
CA ASN A 572 5.16 3.32 35.85
C ASN A 572 4.25 2.56 34.87
N LEU A 573 3.92 1.33 35.22
CA LEU A 573 3.04 0.42 34.49
C LEU A 573 1.68 0.33 35.21
N ALA A 574 0.61 0.70 34.50
CA ALA A 574 -0.78 0.49 34.91
C ALA A 574 -1.35 -0.79 34.27
N GLN A 575 -2.49 -1.26 34.77
CA GLN A 575 -3.13 -2.49 34.26
C GLN A 575 -3.41 -2.42 32.75
N GLU A 576 -3.92 -1.30 32.26
CA GLU A 576 -4.20 -1.09 30.83
C GLU A 576 -2.94 -1.15 29.95
N ASN A 577 -1.80 -0.66 30.46
CA ASN A 577 -0.52 -0.71 29.76
C ASN A 577 0.02 -2.14 29.75
N PHE A 578 -0.12 -2.86 30.88
CA PHE A 578 0.20 -4.28 30.95
C PHE A 578 -0.65 -5.09 29.97
N GLU A 579 -1.96 -4.87 29.92
CA GLU A 579 -2.85 -5.58 29.01
C GLU A 579 -2.44 -5.38 27.55
N LYS A 580 -2.08 -4.15 27.13
CA LYS A 580 -1.57 -3.85 25.78
C LYS A 580 -0.32 -4.67 25.45
N MET A 581 0.66 -4.68 26.35
CA MET A 581 1.88 -5.48 26.21
C MET A 581 1.59 -6.98 26.19
N TRP A 582 0.73 -7.45 27.09
CA TRP A 582 0.39 -8.86 27.26
C TRP A 582 -0.33 -9.43 26.03
N CYS A 583 -1.23 -8.66 25.42
CA CYS A 583 -1.90 -9.01 24.17
C CYS A 583 -0.92 -9.22 23.01
N TRP A 584 0.29 -8.68 23.09
CA TRP A 584 1.37 -8.94 22.14
C TRP A 584 2.30 -10.07 22.59
N LEU A 585 2.78 -10.00 23.84
CA LEU A 585 3.79 -10.92 24.40
C LEU A 585 3.28 -12.36 24.49
N TYR A 586 2.03 -12.55 24.93
CA TYR A 586 1.49 -13.89 25.16
C TYR A 586 1.40 -14.71 23.85
N PRO A 587 0.81 -14.22 22.74
CA PRO A 587 0.83 -14.93 21.46
C PRO A 587 2.25 -15.25 20.97
N VAL A 588 3.21 -14.34 21.16
CA VAL A 588 4.62 -14.55 20.79
C VAL A 588 5.21 -15.71 21.60
N ALA A 589 5.09 -15.67 22.93
CA ALA A 589 5.57 -16.74 23.81
C ALA A 589 4.88 -18.07 23.48
N PHE A 590 3.58 -18.06 23.22
CA PHE A 590 2.82 -19.24 22.85
C PHE A 590 3.30 -19.85 21.52
N THR A 591 3.60 -19.02 20.51
CA THR A 591 4.21 -19.50 19.26
C THR A 591 5.58 -20.13 19.51
N LEU A 592 6.40 -19.51 20.36
CA LEU A 592 7.72 -20.02 20.73
C LEU A 592 7.67 -21.32 21.55
N SER A 593 6.56 -21.63 22.22
CA SER A 593 6.38 -22.89 22.98
C SER A 593 6.42 -24.15 22.10
N ARG A 594 6.27 -24.00 20.78
CA ARG A 594 6.18 -25.13 19.85
C ARG A 594 7.55 -25.69 19.53
N ASP A 595 7.73 -27.00 19.71
CA ASP A 595 9.02 -27.70 19.58
C ASP A 595 9.87 -27.32 18.36
N TRP A 596 9.26 -27.14 17.19
CA TRP A 596 9.98 -26.85 15.95
C TRP A 596 10.41 -25.38 15.81
N ILE A 597 9.68 -24.43 16.42
CA ILE A 597 10.08 -23.01 16.50
C ILE A 597 11.03 -22.82 17.68
N ASN A 598 10.70 -23.44 18.82
CA ASN A 598 11.48 -23.41 20.05
C ASN A 598 12.92 -23.85 19.84
N ARG A 599 13.15 -24.93 19.08
CA ARG A 599 14.49 -25.39 18.70
C ARG A 599 15.31 -24.31 17.97
N VAL A 600 14.67 -23.53 17.11
CA VAL A 600 15.32 -22.45 16.36
C VAL A 600 15.53 -21.21 17.24
N TRP A 601 14.59 -20.89 18.13
CA TRP A 601 14.69 -19.81 19.11
C TRP A 601 15.81 -20.02 20.13
N LYS A 602 15.94 -21.25 20.65
CA LYS A 602 16.94 -21.67 21.65
C LYS A 602 18.36 -21.73 21.13
N SER A 603 18.56 -21.72 19.80
CA SER A 603 19.89 -21.83 19.20
C SER A 603 20.74 -20.61 19.57
N THR A 604 21.77 -20.83 20.40
CA THR A 604 22.70 -19.78 20.85
C THR A 604 23.93 -19.64 19.96
N SER A 605 24.28 -20.67 19.18
CA SER A 605 25.41 -20.63 18.22
C SER A 605 25.13 -19.68 17.05
N LEU A 606 23.89 -19.64 16.56
CA LEU A 606 23.40 -18.68 15.59
C LEU A 606 21.97 -18.28 16.01
N LYS A 607 21.76 -17.02 16.39
CA LYS A 607 20.40 -16.51 16.64
C LYS A 607 19.62 -16.44 15.33
N TRP A 608 18.79 -17.45 15.06
CA TRP A 608 17.99 -17.50 13.84
C TRP A 608 16.79 -16.56 13.89
N ILE A 609 16.12 -16.54 15.03
CA ILE A 609 15.03 -15.61 15.31
C ILE A 609 15.60 -14.51 16.18
N GLU A 610 15.74 -13.31 15.64
CA GLU A 610 16.11 -12.13 16.44
C GLU A 610 14.96 -11.79 17.39
N GLY A 611 13.72 -11.88 16.90
CA GLY A 611 12.52 -11.90 17.73
C GLY A 611 11.98 -10.51 17.99
N PHE A 612 12.40 -9.89 19.10
CA PHE A 612 11.85 -8.64 19.63
C PHE A 612 12.56 -7.44 19.00
N ILE A 613 12.40 -7.27 17.70
CA ILE A 613 12.95 -6.15 16.93
C ILE A 613 11.86 -5.44 16.14
N THR A 614 12.00 -4.12 15.95
CA THR A 614 11.05 -3.34 15.14
C THR A 614 11.26 -3.59 13.64
N LYS A 615 10.35 -3.07 12.80
CA LYS A 615 10.53 -3.14 11.34
C LYS A 615 11.81 -2.39 10.96
N GLU A 616 11.97 -1.20 11.52
CA GLU A 616 13.05 -0.26 11.23
C GLU A 616 14.41 -0.85 11.64
N GLU A 617 14.50 -1.48 12.81
CA GLU A 617 15.74 -2.15 13.23
C GLU A 617 16.13 -3.31 12.30
N ALA A 618 15.14 -4.06 11.80
CA ALA A 618 15.39 -5.14 10.86
C ALA A 618 15.85 -4.59 9.50
N GLU A 619 15.23 -3.53 9.00
CA GLU A 619 15.63 -2.86 7.76
C GLU A 619 17.04 -2.27 7.86
N LEU A 620 17.31 -1.53 8.94
CA LEU A 620 18.64 -0.97 9.22
C LEU A 620 19.70 -2.06 9.31
N SER A 621 19.38 -3.22 9.90
CA SER A 621 20.34 -4.34 9.94
C SER A 621 20.68 -4.90 8.57
N LEU A 622 19.76 -4.77 7.60
CA LEU A 622 19.96 -5.19 6.21
C LEU A 622 20.51 -4.07 5.33
N GLN A 623 20.67 -2.86 5.87
CA GLN A 623 21.36 -1.74 5.26
C GLN A 623 22.77 -1.65 5.86
N GLY A 624 23.78 -2.12 5.11
CA GLY A 624 25.18 -2.00 5.51
C GLY A 624 25.75 -0.58 5.27
N PRO A 625 27.00 -0.32 5.71
CA PRO A 625 27.67 0.97 5.53
C PRO A 625 27.84 1.42 4.07
N ARG A 626 27.65 0.49 3.12
CA ARG A 626 27.76 0.72 1.67
C ARG A 626 26.41 0.57 0.94
N GLY A 627 25.29 0.62 1.67
CA GLY A 627 23.95 0.34 1.15
C GLY A 627 23.46 -1.06 1.52
N LEU A 628 22.42 -1.55 0.84
CA LEU A 628 21.78 -2.83 1.16
C LEU A 628 22.76 -4.01 1.13
N GLN A 629 22.56 -4.96 2.04
CA GLN A 629 23.29 -6.23 2.06
C GLN A 629 23.01 -7.04 0.78
N ALA A 630 23.79 -8.11 0.57
CA ALA A 630 23.63 -8.95 -0.61
C ALA A 630 22.20 -9.55 -0.70
N PRO A 631 21.61 -9.63 -1.91
CA PRO A 631 20.34 -10.31 -2.13
C PRO A 631 20.27 -11.69 -1.49
N GLY A 632 19.13 -11.95 -0.87
CA GLY A 632 18.84 -13.13 -0.07
C GLY A 632 19.35 -13.11 1.36
N THR A 633 19.91 -11.98 1.82
CA THR A 633 20.15 -11.76 3.25
C THR A 633 18.82 -11.48 3.96
N PHE A 634 18.53 -12.17 5.07
CA PHE A 634 17.24 -12.06 5.77
C PHE A 634 17.33 -12.10 7.30
N VAL A 635 16.31 -11.55 7.97
CA VAL A 635 16.13 -11.55 9.43
C VAL A 635 14.71 -12.01 9.79
N LEU A 636 14.58 -12.80 10.85
CA LEU A 636 13.31 -13.25 11.40
C LEU A 636 12.91 -12.43 12.63
N ARG A 637 11.69 -11.92 12.64
CA ARG A 637 11.14 -11.11 13.74
C ARG A 637 9.66 -11.36 13.99
N PHE A 638 9.20 -10.98 15.18
CA PHE A 638 7.77 -10.87 15.49
C PHE A 638 7.28 -9.46 15.18
N PRO A 639 6.19 -9.28 14.41
CA PRO A 639 5.68 -7.95 14.11
C PRO A 639 5.03 -7.30 15.33
N ILE A 640 5.55 -6.14 15.75
CA ILE A 640 5.00 -5.33 16.85
C ILE A 640 3.60 -4.79 16.57
N SER A 641 3.18 -4.74 15.29
CA SER A 641 1.88 -4.22 14.86
C SER A 641 0.74 -5.25 14.90
N ARG A 642 0.99 -6.47 15.38
CA ARG A 642 0.01 -7.58 15.37
C ARG A 642 -0.16 -8.12 16.78
N SER A 643 -1.11 -7.55 17.51
CA SER A 643 -1.48 -7.96 18.87
C SER A 643 -2.82 -8.70 18.87
N TRP A 644 -3.03 -9.57 19.84
CA TRP A 644 -4.31 -10.26 20.03
C TRP A 644 -5.45 -9.23 20.13
N PRO A 645 -6.61 -9.45 19.47
CA PRO A 645 -7.06 -10.69 18.80
C PRO A 645 -6.78 -10.74 17.29
N HIS A 646 -5.80 -10.00 16.78
CA HIS A 646 -5.43 -10.05 15.37
C HIS A 646 -5.08 -11.49 14.94
N PRO A 647 -5.58 -11.99 13.79
CA PRO A 647 -5.31 -13.37 13.33
C PRO A 647 -3.82 -13.74 13.32
N ASP A 648 -2.99 -12.80 12.86
CA ASP A 648 -1.52 -12.95 12.79
C ASP A 648 -0.77 -12.60 14.09
N ALA A 649 -1.45 -12.45 15.23
CA ALA A 649 -0.75 -12.20 16.50
C ALA A 649 0.17 -13.38 16.85
N GLY A 650 1.43 -13.09 17.18
CA GLY A 650 2.45 -14.12 17.42
C GLY A 650 3.00 -14.80 16.16
N SER A 651 2.71 -14.28 14.96
CA SER A 651 3.28 -14.77 13.69
C SER A 651 4.73 -14.33 13.50
N LEU A 652 5.46 -15.02 12.60
CA LEU A 652 6.83 -14.65 12.23
C LEU A 652 6.84 -13.94 10.87
N ILE A 653 7.62 -12.87 10.77
CA ILE A 653 7.91 -12.19 9.51
C ILE A 653 9.38 -12.40 9.16
N VAL A 654 9.63 -12.73 7.89
CA VAL A 654 10.95 -12.65 7.26
C VAL A 654 11.08 -11.26 6.64
N THR A 655 12.08 -10.51 7.06
CA THR A 655 12.52 -9.29 6.38
C THR A 655 13.78 -9.60 5.60
N TYR A 656 13.83 -9.33 4.30
CA TYR A 656 14.95 -9.77 3.45
C TYR A 656 15.25 -8.79 2.31
N VAL A 657 16.47 -8.88 1.78
CA VAL A 657 16.88 -8.17 0.57
C VAL A 657 16.53 -9.02 -0.65
N GLY A 658 15.66 -8.50 -1.51
CA GLY A 658 15.25 -9.16 -2.75
C GLY A 658 16.35 -9.09 -3.83
N ARG A 659 16.12 -9.80 -4.94
CA ARG A 659 17.02 -9.77 -6.12
C ARG A 659 16.98 -8.42 -6.85
N ASP A 660 15.90 -7.69 -6.63
CA ASP A 660 15.69 -6.30 -7.05
C ASP A 660 16.46 -5.30 -6.18
N PHE A 661 17.23 -5.77 -5.19
CA PHE A 661 17.88 -4.91 -4.20
C PHE A 661 16.89 -4.01 -3.47
N ALA A 662 15.65 -4.49 -3.24
CA ALA A 662 14.69 -3.84 -2.37
C ALA A 662 14.50 -4.65 -1.07
N LEU A 663 13.97 -3.99 -0.05
CA LEU A 663 13.59 -4.65 1.21
C LEU A 663 12.17 -5.17 1.09
N HIS A 664 12.01 -6.44 1.45
CA HIS A 664 10.73 -7.15 1.41
C HIS A 664 10.40 -7.68 2.80
N HIS A 665 9.11 -7.71 3.13
CA HIS A 665 8.60 -8.29 4.38
C HIS A 665 7.55 -9.33 4.04
N ARG A 666 7.82 -10.58 4.41
CA ARG A 666 6.92 -11.69 4.13
C ARG A 666 6.47 -12.34 5.43
N LEU A 667 5.15 -12.38 5.63
CA LEU A 667 4.53 -13.14 6.69
C LEU A 667 4.71 -14.64 6.43
N LEU A 668 5.24 -15.37 7.40
CA LEU A 668 5.35 -16.82 7.31
C LEU A 668 4.01 -17.46 7.63
N SER A 669 3.46 -18.22 6.67
CA SER A 669 2.31 -19.08 6.94
C SER A 669 2.76 -20.24 7.82
N LEU A 670 2.53 -20.11 9.13
CA LEU A 670 2.71 -21.20 10.07
C LEU A 670 1.55 -22.21 9.98
N ASP A 671 0.48 -21.90 9.23
CA ASP A 671 -0.78 -22.64 9.15
C ASP A 671 -0.72 -23.92 8.29
N TYR A 672 0.08 -23.92 7.21
CA TYR A 672 0.35 -25.13 6.40
C TYR A 672 1.01 -26.26 7.21
N VAL A 673 1.61 -25.91 8.34
CA VAL A 673 2.33 -26.79 9.25
C VAL A 673 1.41 -27.47 10.29
N TYR A 674 0.20 -26.94 10.53
CA TYR A 674 -0.74 -27.55 11.49
C TYR A 674 -1.53 -28.73 10.91
N SER A 675 -1.57 -28.85 9.58
CA SER A 675 -2.37 -29.86 8.86
C SER A 675 -1.55 -31.09 8.41
N LEU A 676 -0.21 -31.04 8.49
CA LEU A 676 0.62 -32.23 8.26
C LEU A 676 0.65 -33.11 9.51
N ASP A 677 0.34 -34.39 9.30
CA ASP A 677 0.44 -35.45 10.29
C ASP A 677 1.79 -35.39 11.05
N LYS A 678 1.74 -35.38 12.39
CA LYS A 678 2.90 -35.26 13.30
C LYS A 678 4.04 -36.21 12.93
N ARG A 679 3.75 -37.31 12.23
CA ARG A 679 4.71 -38.31 11.75
C ARG A 679 5.63 -37.86 10.60
N ARG A 680 5.24 -36.88 9.77
CA ARG A 680 6.11 -36.35 8.68
C ARG A 680 6.99 -35.18 9.10
N MET A 681 6.63 -34.49 10.19
CA MET A 681 7.31 -33.29 10.68
C MET A 681 8.64 -33.55 11.40
N SER A 682 8.99 -34.81 11.67
CA SER A 682 10.28 -35.13 12.31
C SER A 682 11.50 -34.91 11.41
N LYS A 683 11.31 -34.62 10.11
CA LYS A 683 12.40 -34.57 9.13
C LYS A 683 12.75 -33.20 8.56
N VAL A 684 11.92 -32.17 8.68
CA VAL A 684 12.22 -30.83 8.09
C VAL A 684 12.09 -29.75 9.16
N THR A 685 13.18 -29.04 9.42
CA THR A 685 13.29 -27.93 10.37
C THR A 685 12.83 -26.62 9.72
N LEU A 686 12.44 -25.62 10.53
CA LEU A 686 12.15 -24.27 10.02
C LEU A 686 13.36 -23.66 9.30
N GLN A 687 14.58 -24.00 9.71
CA GLN A 687 15.81 -23.59 9.05
C GLN A 687 15.88 -24.11 7.62
N GLU A 688 15.62 -25.40 7.42
CA GLU A 688 15.58 -26.03 6.09
C GLU A 688 14.46 -25.48 5.23
N MET A 689 13.28 -25.20 5.81
CA MET A 689 12.19 -24.55 5.09
C MET A 689 12.59 -23.16 4.58
N LEU A 690 13.19 -22.33 5.44
CA LEU A 690 13.64 -20.99 5.06
C LEU A 690 14.70 -21.04 3.96
N LEU A 691 15.72 -21.88 4.12
CA LEU A 691 16.80 -22.02 3.14
C LEU A 691 16.37 -22.73 1.85
N SER A 692 15.19 -23.36 1.82
CA SER A 692 14.62 -23.90 0.59
C SER A 692 13.97 -22.84 -0.29
N GLU A 693 13.68 -21.66 0.25
CA GLU A 693 13.15 -20.53 -0.51
C GLU A 693 14.28 -19.89 -1.34
N PRO A 694 14.11 -19.75 -2.66
CA PRO A 694 15.16 -19.26 -3.56
C PRO A 694 15.55 -17.79 -3.34
N GLU A 695 14.76 -17.08 -2.53
CA GLU A 695 14.97 -15.68 -2.14
C GLU A 695 15.68 -15.55 -0.80
N LEU A 696 15.88 -16.64 -0.04
CA LEU A 696 16.48 -16.61 1.29
C LEU A 696 17.75 -17.47 1.30
N SER A 697 18.91 -16.82 1.27
CA SER A 697 20.21 -17.50 1.12
C SER A 697 21.07 -17.38 2.37
N LYS A 698 21.00 -16.25 3.09
CA LYS A 698 21.91 -15.92 4.18
C LYS A 698 21.17 -15.28 5.35
N LEU A 699 21.44 -15.75 6.56
CA LEU A 699 20.94 -15.11 7.77
C LEU A 699 21.71 -13.80 8.04
N GLY A 700 20.98 -12.70 8.14
CA GLY A 700 21.45 -11.38 8.57
C GLY A 700 21.65 -11.29 10.08
N ARG A 701 22.27 -10.19 10.53
CA ARG A 701 22.53 -9.92 11.95
C ARG A 701 22.08 -8.51 12.30
N VAL A 702 21.32 -8.39 13.37
CA VAL A 702 20.94 -7.09 13.92
C VAL A 702 22.02 -6.65 14.90
N VAL A 703 22.65 -5.50 14.62
CA VAL A 703 23.58 -4.85 15.55
C VAL A 703 22.81 -3.74 16.24
N ARG A 704 22.52 -3.92 17.53
CA ARG A 704 21.99 -2.87 18.39
C ARG A 704 23.16 -2.24 19.13
N SER A 705 23.36 -0.94 18.99
CA SER A 705 24.29 -0.19 19.85
C SER A 705 23.77 -0.24 21.29
N HIS A 706 24.66 -0.54 22.23
CA HIS A 706 24.37 -0.58 23.66
C HIS A 706 24.10 0.81 24.24
#